data_AF-A0A812T427-F1
#
_entry.id   AF-A0A812T427-F1
#
_cell.length_a   1.000
_cell.length_b   1.000
_cell.length_c   1.000
_cell.angle_alpha   90.00
_cell.angle_beta   90.00
_cell.angle_gamma   90.00
#
_symmetry.space_group_name_H-M   'P 1'
#
loop_
_entity.id
_entity.type
_entity.pdbx_description
1 polymer ?
#
loop_
_entity_poly.entity_id
_entity_poly.type
_entity_poly.pdbx_seq_one_letter_code
_entity_poly.pdbx_strand_id
1 'polypeptide(L)'
;MVEAETDDWKLARLNKVRQAEVITRLVRAKISLSEFGTGWNDDEATVEAVKMAGRQAAEEIAHREFEASIRETLSGSHLSQAAVEEFAAKMKLMAEMCGKGQEGKELMKEELSIMKSNSEMSTMESTMAHEMATYVDEMCQVQVMDVDFFVGKFGHVSDCNELIGLSLVSKMHKETQKLDYFAKSSLVLHDEENGVGHQFVELLKGGESVATFKARLHNATQKSAEHLPTMSRLRLIDLKHYEHVHGFTVAKYCNGTFTEAADWESPAIQNYVDCLCTRQQPSLLCDAQHSEELETLRPSIMARLRKAKKSLSSAALLEVAESFKSKGIGLGPCTGGAFTCSLCVSGQCLGGGGLAFDHLSALTTLIKGPQSCVKGECSVCFGVSAGQRTRFILSFGVSVASCNGAAAFFTSFHIWAAVTLCIGGVLGKIADAIGWSACAGIANVAYYPFINKMTITLSLPIFVPPPLGVAAPLEVNLNLGDLTPAVYSHCGKQGHGEYNCLQSMFNARGPTRVSVGVDVLLGVSIPVLGSVGKWVRILGFEMAEKDNSRELAMNKAGVTIEYIGSNREGGELCGKTFSNVNCIKEAGDKNYRANTQDKHGDRFHVYRNPNDENDPRALCVRRVDRWDAGWGMELELACKVDNSQGGGGGILIPLGTTHHDKKCVMPPEPVHCPGWSGNRGHRLGFDNEDAGFKITEEGGRICGHLEHRRRRRRRHRRRRRNSLGWDMKLVLECDSKGHKTDYVVQDINFGTSHTNMKCLLPTHRVKCEWDAGNAHKRANDHKNGDQFHIWNSHTNHLCVKRTDAGGGWGMDLRVQCKQYEQLWGKTKVTIGSSRHNEKCVHFAQKGLRCDDLAGNREYRSMDTDKEDSFYIELRDNHVCARRTDGGRRRRHRRRRRWTEGWGTNLEIDCKVIQGPWDIVPIGGCGTPSHYRCFLPEHRVVCDEEVNWHHPFLIWEDHTNHICARRMDGNHGWTGNLQLECQKKEKRWTRTTVTIGASGGNEKCVDVPNQEKIQCDYLAGNPEYRLSDPHWGDTFNIEHKDNKVCARRTDSHGGWGMHLTIHCKEYSYSIREIIEAPKEVAKEVTETIVQNPEAAKKAAKTTAKNMRNATRLTSQSFLLLPAAADKKECFWLCT
;
A
#
# COMPACT_ATOMS: atom_id res chain seq x y z
N MET A 1 14.62 -34.16 53.94
CA MET A 1 13.21 -34.29 53.46
C MET A 1 12.45 -32.96 53.55
N VAL A 2 13.17 -31.84 53.37
CA VAL A 2 12.66 -30.50 53.06
C VAL A 2 13.72 -29.94 52.12
N GLU A 3 13.35 -29.74 50.85
CA GLU A 3 13.94 -28.86 49.82
C GLU A 3 13.36 -29.31 48.48
N ALA A 4 12.12 -28.93 48.24
CA ALA A 4 11.60 -28.75 46.89
C ALA A 4 11.18 -27.28 46.83
N GLU A 5 11.95 -26.49 46.08
CA GLU A 5 11.61 -25.11 45.73
C GLU A 5 10.18 -25.11 45.16
N THR A 6 9.31 -24.32 45.78
CA THR A 6 7.96 -24.09 45.24
C THR A 6 8.10 -23.07 44.12
N ASP A 7 7.81 -23.52 42.90
CA ASP A 7 7.97 -22.74 41.68
C ASP A 7 6.89 -21.63 41.64
N ASP A 8 7.28 -20.39 41.96
CA ASP A 8 6.41 -19.21 42.17
C ASP A 8 5.40 -18.97 41.02
N TRP A 9 5.75 -19.38 39.80
CA TRP A 9 4.88 -19.20 38.63
C TRP A 9 3.66 -20.12 38.65
N LYS A 10 3.81 -21.38 39.10
CA LYS A 10 2.76 -22.41 39.06
C LYS A 10 1.69 -22.11 40.10
N LEU A 11 2.11 -21.67 41.30
CA LEU A 11 1.21 -21.27 42.37
C LEU A 11 0.33 -20.09 41.96
N ALA A 12 0.89 -19.10 41.25
CA ALA A 12 0.14 -17.95 40.74
C ALA A 12 -0.95 -18.33 39.72
N ARG A 13 -0.73 -19.33 38.87
CA ARG A 13 -1.74 -19.80 37.90
C ARG A 13 -2.78 -20.70 38.55
N LEU A 14 -2.38 -21.56 39.49
CA LEU A 14 -3.31 -22.36 40.31
C LEU A 14 -4.32 -21.47 41.05
N ASN A 15 -3.89 -20.30 41.54
CA ASN A 15 -4.78 -19.34 42.20
C ASN A 15 -5.83 -18.75 41.23
N LYS A 16 -5.48 -18.48 39.96
CA LYS A 16 -6.45 -18.04 38.94
C LYS A 16 -7.48 -19.10 38.61
N VAL A 17 -7.05 -20.37 38.55
CA VAL A 17 -7.96 -21.51 38.36
C VAL A 17 -8.95 -21.62 39.52
N ARG A 18 -8.46 -21.51 40.76
CA ARG A 18 -9.31 -21.53 41.97
C ARG A 18 -10.30 -20.37 42.04
N GLN A 19 -9.92 -19.16 41.62
CA GLN A 19 -10.83 -18.01 41.57
C GLN A 19 -11.98 -18.23 40.58
N ALA A 20 -11.68 -18.72 39.37
CA ALA A 20 -12.71 -19.05 38.39
C ALA A 20 -13.67 -20.14 38.87
N GLU A 21 -13.17 -21.12 39.63
CA GLU A 21 -13.98 -22.17 40.23
C GLU A 21 -15.00 -21.61 41.23
N VAL A 22 -14.56 -20.78 42.18
CA VAL A 22 -15.41 -20.22 43.24
C VAL A 22 -16.53 -19.39 42.64
N ILE A 23 -16.22 -18.49 41.68
CA ILE A 23 -17.22 -17.66 41.03
C ILE A 23 -18.22 -18.50 40.23
N THR A 24 -17.75 -19.53 39.54
CA THR A 24 -18.64 -20.43 38.79
C THR A 24 -19.61 -21.16 39.71
N ARG A 25 -19.16 -21.60 40.89
CA ARG A 25 -20.04 -22.24 41.90
C ARG A 25 -21.03 -21.26 42.51
N LEU A 26 -20.62 -20.03 42.84
CA LEU A 26 -21.50 -19.00 43.41
C LEU A 26 -22.59 -18.56 42.41
N VAL A 27 -22.21 -18.30 41.16
CA VAL A 27 -23.15 -17.97 40.08
C VAL A 27 -24.12 -19.13 39.81
N ARG A 28 -23.64 -20.38 39.84
CA ARG A 28 -24.49 -21.58 39.69
C ARG A 28 -25.45 -21.77 40.88
N ALA A 29 -25.03 -21.37 42.09
CA ALA A 29 -25.86 -21.39 43.30
C ALA A 29 -26.82 -20.18 43.41
N LYS A 30 -26.77 -19.23 42.47
CA LYS A 30 -27.53 -17.95 42.48
C LYS A 30 -27.25 -17.07 43.71
N ILE A 31 -26.04 -17.13 44.25
CA ILE A 31 -25.60 -16.24 45.34
C ILE A 31 -24.98 -15.01 44.70
N SER A 32 -25.45 -13.82 45.09
CA SER A 32 -24.93 -12.53 44.60
C SER A 32 -23.48 -12.36 45.05
N LEU A 33 -22.58 -12.03 44.13
CA LEU A 33 -21.18 -11.72 44.40
C LEU A 33 -21.05 -10.45 45.24
N SER A 34 -22.05 -9.55 45.23
CA SER A 34 -22.08 -8.34 46.04
C SER A 34 -22.15 -8.61 47.56
N GLU A 35 -22.60 -9.81 47.97
CA GLU A 35 -22.63 -10.23 49.38
C GLU A 35 -21.22 -10.46 49.97
N PHE A 36 -20.19 -10.57 49.14
CA PHE A 36 -18.80 -10.80 49.55
C PHE A 36 -17.96 -9.50 49.65
N GLY A 37 -18.55 -8.32 49.41
CA GLY A 37 -17.94 -7.00 49.62
C GLY A 37 -18.06 -6.04 48.42
N THR A 38 -17.82 -4.75 48.64
CA THR A 38 -18.06 -3.65 47.67
C THR A 38 -17.21 -3.67 46.39
N GLY A 39 -16.21 -4.55 46.31
CA GLY A 39 -15.35 -4.76 45.14
C GLY A 39 -15.82 -5.85 44.16
N TRP A 40 -16.92 -6.55 44.49
CA TRP A 40 -17.49 -7.62 43.68
C TRP A 40 -18.85 -7.16 43.14
N ASN A 41 -19.01 -7.13 41.83
CA ASN A 41 -20.25 -6.73 41.16
C ASN A 41 -20.81 -7.95 40.41
N ASP A 42 -22.13 -8.12 40.44
CA ASP A 42 -22.85 -9.20 39.71
C ASP A 42 -22.85 -8.98 38.19
N ASP A 43 -22.10 -8.00 37.69
CA ASP A 43 -21.95 -7.68 36.29
C ASP A 43 -21.44 -8.90 35.50
N GLU A 44 -22.25 -9.36 34.54
CA GLU A 44 -22.05 -10.57 33.75
C GLU A 44 -20.69 -10.57 33.01
N ALA A 45 -20.23 -9.39 32.60
CA ALA A 45 -18.93 -9.22 31.96
C ALA A 45 -17.76 -9.50 32.93
N THR A 46 -17.92 -9.16 34.21
CA THR A 46 -16.93 -9.42 35.26
C THR A 46 -16.88 -10.92 35.59
N VAL A 47 -18.05 -11.57 35.65
CA VAL A 47 -18.17 -13.02 35.86
C VAL A 47 -17.48 -13.81 34.75
N GLU A 48 -17.72 -13.47 33.48
CA GLU A 48 -17.13 -14.18 32.35
C GLU A 48 -15.62 -13.91 32.17
N ALA A 49 -15.16 -12.71 32.49
CA ALA A 49 -13.72 -12.39 32.44
C ALA A 49 -12.90 -13.27 33.40
N VAL A 50 -13.40 -13.50 34.63
CA VAL A 50 -12.70 -14.36 35.60
C VAL A 50 -12.73 -15.82 35.18
N LYS A 51 -13.84 -16.31 34.59
CA LYS A 51 -13.92 -17.66 34.03
C LYS A 51 -12.92 -17.89 32.89
N MET A 52 -12.69 -16.89 32.03
CA MET A 52 -11.70 -17.00 30.96
C MET A 52 -10.26 -16.98 31.48
N ALA A 53 -9.95 -16.11 32.45
CA ALA A 53 -8.62 -16.04 33.05
C ALA A 53 -8.23 -17.35 33.77
N GLY A 54 -9.18 -18.01 34.43
CA GLY A 54 -8.95 -19.33 35.03
C GLY A 54 -8.69 -20.44 34.01
N ARG A 55 -9.39 -20.44 32.87
CA ARG A 55 -9.15 -21.41 31.78
C ARG A 55 -7.76 -21.28 31.19
N GLN A 56 -7.36 -20.06 30.86
CA GLN A 56 -6.05 -19.78 30.29
C GLN A 56 -4.90 -20.18 31.24
N ALA A 57 -5.08 -19.99 32.54
CA ALA A 57 -4.11 -20.40 33.54
C ALA A 57 -3.99 -21.93 33.68
N ALA A 58 -5.10 -22.68 33.52
CA ALA A 58 -5.07 -24.14 33.50
C ALA A 58 -4.34 -24.67 32.25
N GLU A 59 -4.57 -24.05 31.08
CA GLU A 59 -3.87 -24.36 29.82
C GLU A 59 -2.36 -24.18 29.95
N GLU A 60 -1.90 -23.07 30.53
CA GLU A 60 -0.47 -22.79 30.72
C GLU A 60 0.22 -23.82 31.64
N ILE A 61 -0.45 -24.27 32.70
CA ILE A 61 0.11 -25.28 33.62
C ILE A 61 0.23 -26.63 32.89
N ALA A 62 -0.87 -27.07 32.25
CA ALA A 62 -0.91 -28.36 31.57
C ALA A 62 0.14 -28.46 30.46
N HIS A 63 0.28 -27.39 29.65
CA HIS A 63 1.22 -27.36 28.54
C HIS A 63 2.68 -27.40 29.00
N ARG A 64 3.05 -26.63 30.05
CA ARG A 64 4.44 -26.63 30.55
C ARG A 64 4.84 -27.91 31.27
N GLU A 65 3.93 -28.52 32.03
CA GLU A 65 4.20 -29.83 32.66
C GLU A 65 4.37 -30.93 31.61
N PHE A 66 3.58 -30.86 30.53
CA PHE A 66 3.72 -31.76 29.41
C PHE A 66 5.05 -31.58 28.68
N GLU A 67 5.46 -30.35 28.36
CA GLU A 67 6.77 -30.08 27.75
C GLU A 67 7.93 -30.53 28.65
N ALA A 68 7.82 -30.30 29.97
CA ALA A 68 8.82 -30.75 30.93
C ALA A 68 8.92 -32.29 30.94
N SER A 69 7.77 -32.98 30.94
CA SER A 69 7.73 -34.45 30.88
C SER A 69 8.23 -35.00 29.54
N ILE A 70 7.94 -34.35 28.41
CA ILE A 70 8.48 -34.72 27.09
C ILE A 70 10.00 -34.58 27.11
N ARG A 71 10.51 -33.46 27.62
CA ARG A 71 11.94 -33.17 27.66
C ARG A 71 12.68 -34.15 28.57
N GLU A 72 12.11 -34.52 29.70
CA GLU A 72 12.66 -35.55 30.59
C GLU A 72 12.64 -36.94 29.94
N THR A 73 11.54 -37.32 29.27
CA THR A 73 11.39 -38.66 28.69
C THR A 73 12.24 -38.83 27.42
N LEU A 74 12.35 -37.80 26.57
CA LEU A 74 13.01 -37.88 25.26
C LEU A 74 14.49 -37.43 25.25
N SER A 75 15.04 -36.92 26.35
CA SER A 75 16.44 -36.46 26.40
C SER A 75 17.47 -37.54 26.77
N GLY A 76 17.03 -38.73 27.18
CA GLY A 76 17.94 -39.86 27.44
C GLY A 76 18.37 -40.54 26.14
N SER A 77 19.68 -40.73 25.94
CA SER A 77 20.25 -41.36 24.74
C SER A 77 19.91 -42.86 24.57
N HIS A 78 19.16 -43.45 25.51
CA HIS A 78 18.59 -44.78 25.43
C HIS A 78 17.18 -44.78 26.03
N LEU A 79 16.15 -44.65 25.20
CA LEU A 79 14.75 -44.80 25.58
C LEU A 79 14.47 -46.29 25.86
N SER A 80 14.34 -46.66 27.13
CA SER A 80 13.94 -48.03 27.51
C SER A 80 12.49 -48.30 27.13
N GLN A 81 12.12 -49.57 26.91
CA GLN A 81 10.73 -49.99 26.67
C GLN A 81 9.76 -49.43 27.74
N ALA A 82 10.24 -49.33 28.99
CA ALA A 82 9.47 -48.74 30.10
C ALA A 82 9.20 -47.24 29.92
N ALA A 83 10.15 -46.47 29.36
CA ALA A 83 9.97 -45.05 29.06
C ALA A 83 8.98 -44.83 27.91
N VAL A 84 8.96 -45.74 26.92
CA VAL A 84 7.99 -45.72 25.81
C VAL A 84 6.59 -46.05 26.33
N GLU A 85 6.45 -47.02 27.24
CA GLU A 85 5.17 -47.34 27.87
C GLU A 85 4.68 -46.22 28.80
N GLU A 86 5.58 -45.54 29.52
CA GLU A 86 5.25 -44.38 30.35
C GLU A 86 4.81 -43.18 29.50
N PHE A 87 5.53 -42.91 28.40
CA PHE A 87 5.16 -41.89 27.42
C PHE A 87 3.77 -42.17 26.83
N ALA A 88 3.51 -43.42 26.47
CA ALA A 88 2.22 -43.85 25.95
C ALA A 88 1.07 -43.65 26.96
N ALA A 89 1.32 -43.94 28.24
CA ALA A 89 0.35 -43.73 29.31
C ALA A 89 0.03 -42.24 29.51
N LYS A 90 1.03 -41.36 29.43
CA LYS A 90 0.85 -39.89 29.55
C LYS A 90 0.12 -39.30 28.34
N MET A 91 0.43 -39.76 27.13
CA MET A 91 -0.27 -39.36 25.89
C MET A 91 -1.74 -39.78 25.90
N LYS A 92 -2.03 -40.98 26.42
CA LYS A 92 -3.41 -41.45 26.63
C LYS A 92 -4.17 -40.57 27.62
N LEU A 93 -3.54 -40.21 28.75
CA LEU A 93 -4.14 -39.31 29.74
C LEU A 93 -4.46 -37.95 29.12
N MET A 94 -3.57 -37.42 28.28
CA MET A 94 -3.77 -36.17 27.55
C MET A 94 -4.91 -36.23 26.53
N ALA A 95 -5.00 -37.31 25.75
CA ALA A 95 -6.11 -37.51 24.82
C ALA A 95 -7.48 -37.66 25.54
N GLU A 96 -7.48 -38.22 26.75
CA GLU A 96 -8.67 -38.27 27.62
C GLU A 96 -9.04 -36.88 28.15
N MET A 97 -8.07 -36.03 28.54
CA MET A 97 -8.30 -34.64 28.96
C MET A 97 -8.91 -33.78 27.84
N CYS A 98 -8.62 -34.08 26.57
CA CYS A 98 -9.11 -33.33 25.41
C CYS A 98 -10.47 -33.83 24.86
N GLY A 99 -11.21 -34.62 25.64
CA GLY A 99 -12.61 -35.00 25.33
C GLY A 99 -12.77 -36.04 24.21
N LYS A 100 -11.68 -36.67 23.78
CA LYS A 100 -11.63 -37.63 22.65
C LYS A 100 -10.97 -38.96 23.03
N GLY A 101 -11.19 -39.40 24.27
CA GLY A 101 -10.52 -40.56 24.87
C GLY A 101 -10.63 -41.89 24.10
N GLN A 102 -11.60 -42.08 23.20
CA GLN A 102 -11.73 -43.31 22.40
C GLN A 102 -10.90 -43.27 21.10
N GLU A 103 -10.93 -42.14 20.38
CA GLU A 103 -10.16 -41.91 19.14
C GLU A 103 -8.65 -41.84 19.45
N GLY A 104 -8.28 -41.19 20.56
CA GLY A 104 -6.90 -41.21 21.06
C GLY A 104 -6.44 -42.58 21.57
N LYS A 105 -7.36 -43.42 22.09
CA LYS A 105 -7.04 -44.82 22.47
C LYS A 105 -6.77 -45.70 21.26
N GLU A 106 -7.49 -45.51 20.16
CA GLU A 106 -7.30 -46.26 18.91
C GLU A 106 -6.02 -45.84 18.20
N LEU A 107 -5.80 -44.52 18.05
CA LEU A 107 -4.57 -43.96 17.46
C LEU A 107 -3.31 -44.41 18.23
N MET A 108 -3.35 -44.34 19.56
CA MET A 108 -2.21 -44.79 20.39
C MET A 108 -1.99 -46.30 20.31
N LYS A 109 -3.04 -47.11 20.06
CA LYS A 109 -2.92 -48.58 19.98
C LYS A 109 -2.38 -49.04 18.62
N GLU A 110 -2.71 -48.32 17.56
CA GLU A 110 -2.19 -48.54 16.20
C GLU A 110 -0.71 -48.14 16.12
N GLU A 111 -0.35 -46.99 16.69
CA GLU A 111 1.04 -46.50 16.66
C GLU A 111 1.97 -47.18 17.67
N LEU A 112 1.48 -47.62 18.84
CA LEU A 112 2.30 -48.47 19.74
C LEU A 112 2.66 -49.81 19.11
N SER A 113 1.86 -50.30 18.16
CA SER A 113 2.15 -51.55 17.45
C SER A 113 3.33 -51.39 16.49
N ILE A 114 3.53 -50.18 15.97
CA ILE A 114 4.66 -49.79 15.12
C ILE A 114 5.93 -49.62 15.96
N MET A 115 5.84 -49.02 17.15
CA MET A 115 6.99 -48.81 18.05
C MET A 115 7.46 -50.08 18.81
N LYS A 116 6.77 -51.22 18.67
CA LYS A 116 7.08 -52.48 19.37
C LYS A 116 7.97 -53.45 18.60
N SER A 117 8.49 -53.09 17.41
CA SER A 117 9.42 -53.97 16.68
C SER A 117 10.79 -54.01 17.34
N ASN A 118 11.26 -55.22 17.64
CA ASN A 118 12.43 -55.48 18.49
C ASN A 118 13.75 -54.87 17.95
N SER A 119 14.48 -54.31 18.92
CA SER A 119 15.88 -53.85 18.96
C SER A 119 16.28 -52.63 18.12
N GLU A 120 16.44 -51.52 18.85
CA GLU A 120 17.03 -50.21 18.52
C GLU A 120 16.20 -49.28 17.62
N MET A 121 15.58 -48.29 18.27
CA MET A 121 14.79 -47.22 17.65
C MET A 121 15.69 -46.33 16.78
N SER A 122 15.37 -46.20 15.49
CA SER A 122 16.09 -45.32 14.56
C SER A 122 15.76 -43.85 14.77
N THR A 123 16.62 -42.93 14.30
CA THR A 123 16.37 -41.48 14.31
C THR A 123 15.07 -41.09 13.59
N MET A 124 14.57 -41.94 12.68
CA MET A 124 13.29 -41.73 12.00
C MET A 124 12.11 -42.00 12.95
N GLU A 125 12.22 -43.01 13.81
CA GLU A 125 11.17 -43.37 14.78
C GLU A 125 11.11 -42.39 15.96
N SER A 126 12.24 -41.81 16.39
CA SER A 126 12.23 -40.69 17.35
C SER A 126 11.58 -39.44 16.77
N THR A 127 11.74 -39.23 15.47
CA THR A 127 11.10 -38.10 14.76
C THR A 127 9.59 -38.35 14.63
N MET A 128 9.15 -39.57 14.34
CA MET A 128 7.73 -39.95 14.34
C MET A 128 7.10 -39.85 15.74
N ALA A 129 7.82 -40.23 16.81
CA ALA A 129 7.34 -40.05 18.19
C ALA A 129 7.20 -38.56 18.56
N HIS A 130 8.09 -37.70 18.05
CA HIS A 130 8.02 -36.26 18.21
C HIS A 130 6.87 -35.64 17.39
N GLU A 131 6.67 -36.10 16.16
CA GLU A 131 5.55 -35.69 15.31
C GLU A 131 4.21 -36.13 15.89
N MET A 132 4.10 -37.31 16.50
CA MET A 132 2.91 -37.74 17.25
C MET A 132 2.66 -36.90 18.51
N ALA A 133 3.72 -36.54 19.25
CA ALA A 133 3.60 -35.64 20.39
C ALA A 133 3.04 -34.28 19.96
N THR A 134 3.56 -33.76 18.84
CA THR A 134 3.15 -32.49 18.23
C THR A 134 1.72 -32.59 17.68
N TYR A 135 1.34 -33.71 17.07
CA TYR A 135 0.00 -33.95 16.55
C TYR A 135 -1.05 -34.03 17.67
N VAL A 136 -0.76 -34.68 18.81
CA VAL A 136 -1.68 -34.72 19.96
C VAL A 136 -1.76 -33.36 20.65
N ASP A 137 -0.66 -32.59 20.72
CA ASP A 137 -0.66 -31.19 21.19
C ASP A 137 -1.52 -30.30 20.27
N GLU A 138 -1.38 -30.44 18.95
CA GLU A 138 -2.19 -29.74 17.95
C GLU A 138 -3.67 -30.15 17.99
N MET A 139 -3.97 -31.42 18.30
CA MET A 139 -5.35 -31.91 18.48
C MET A 139 -6.02 -31.30 19.72
N CYS A 140 -5.26 -30.95 20.76
CA CYS A 140 -5.80 -30.34 21.98
C CYS A 140 -6.04 -28.82 21.85
N GLN A 141 -5.48 -28.12 20.85
CA GLN A 141 -5.59 -26.65 20.71
C GLN A 141 -6.86 -26.14 19.99
N VAL A 142 -7.99 -26.85 20.09
CA VAL A 142 -9.29 -26.34 19.63
C VAL A 142 -10.39 -26.62 20.66
N GLN A 143 -10.60 -25.69 21.59
CA GLN A 143 -11.78 -25.56 22.46
C GLN A 143 -12.40 -26.85 23.01
N VAL A 144 -11.66 -27.73 23.70
CA VAL A 144 -12.25 -28.74 24.59
C VAL A 144 -11.27 -29.09 25.73
N MET A 145 -11.15 -28.24 26.75
CA MET A 145 -10.77 -28.70 28.09
C MET A 145 -11.98 -28.61 29.01
N ASP A 146 -12.34 -29.74 29.59
CA ASP A 146 -13.46 -29.85 30.52
C ASP A 146 -13.06 -29.27 31.90
N VAL A 147 -13.51 -28.05 32.15
CA VAL A 147 -13.23 -27.31 33.39
C VAL A 147 -13.85 -28.02 34.61
N ASP A 148 -14.93 -28.79 34.45
CA ASP A 148 -15.57 -29.52 35.56
C ASP A 148 -14.66 -30.68 36.06
N PHE A 149 -13.84 -31.28 35.19
CA PHE A 149 -12.83 -32.29 35.56
C PHE A 149 -11.68 -31.69 36.40
N PHE A 150 -11.26 -30.46 36.08
CA PHE A 150 -10.16 -29.76 36.76
C PHE A 150 -10.58 -29.20 38.14
N VAL A 151 -11.81 -28.74 38.22
CA VAL A 151 -12.49 -28.18 39.41
C VAL A 151 -12.80 -29.24 40.48
N GLY A 152 -12.92 -30.51 40.10
CA GLY A 152 -13.19 -31.60 41.05
C GLY A 152 -12.06 -31.94 42.03
N LYS A 153 -10.84 -31.45 41.78
CA LYS A 153 -9.63 -31.99 42.44
C LYS A 153 -8.83 -31.02 43.32
N PHE A 154 -9.01 -29.70 43.25
CA PHE A 154 -8.04 -28.77 43.86
C PHE A 154 -8.55 -27.45 44.48
N GLY A 155 -9.83 -27.38 44.87
CA GLY A 155 -10.39 -26.22 45.56
C GLY A 155 -9.63 -25.85 46.86
N HIS A 156 -9.24 -24.57 46.99
CA HIS A 156 -9.46 -23.70 48.15
C HIS A 156 -8.56 -22.44 48.12
N VAL A 157 -9.16 -21.31 48.54
CA VAL A 157 -8.54 -20.04 49.00
C VAL A 157 -8.28 -18.93 47.95
N SER A 158 -9.33 -18.11 47.81
CA SER A 158 -9.49 -16.65 47.94
C SER A 158 -8.50 -15.59 47.39
N ASP A 159 -9.13 -14.56 46.78
CA ASP A 159 -8.87 -13.10 46.79
C ASP A 159 -8.19 -12.36 45.61
N CYS A 160 -9.07 -11.62 44.90
CA CYS A 160 -9.07 -10.20 44.49
C CYS A 160 -8.12 -9.56 43.41
N ASN A 161 -8.80 -9.19 42.30
CA ASN A 161 -8.77 -8.04 41.34
C ASN A 161 -7.79 -6.84 41.46
N GLU A 162 -7.35 -6.29 40.30
CA GLU A 162 -7.92 -5.06 39.66
C GLU A 162 -7.28 -4.63 38.29
N LEU A 163 -8.17 -4.36 37.30
CA LEU A 163 -8.26 -3.19 36.36
C LEU A 163 -7.20 -2.84 35.28
N ILE A 164 -7.63 -2.76 33.99
CA ILE A 164 -7.30 -1.71 32.99
C ILE A 164 -8.46 -1.50 32.00
N GLY A 165 -8.80 -0.24 31.72
CA GLY A 165 -9.56 0.18 30.54
C GLY A 165 -8.74 1.03 29.54
N LEU A 166 -9.37 1.29 28.39
CA LEU A 166 -9.15 2.36 27.39
C LEU A 166 -8.34 2.07 26.11
N SER A 167 -9.01 2.19 24.94
CA SER A 167 -8.65 3.11 23.83
C SER A 167 -9.33 2.75 22.49
N LEU A 168 -10.54 3.28 22.22
CA LEU A 168 -11.21 3.17 20.91
C LEU A 168 -11.94 4.48 20.56
N VAL A 169 -11.26 5.45 19.95
CA VAL A 169 -11.85 6.74 19.50
C VAL A 169 -11.09 7.27 18.28
N SER A 170 -11.78 7.50 17.13
CA SER A 170 -11.55 8.68 16.26
C SER A 170 -12.36 8.68 14.94
N LYS A 171 -12.49 7.57 14.20
CA LYS A 171 -13.13 7.62 12.85
C LYS A 171 -14.67 7.66 12.84
N MET A 172 -15.29 7.54 14.01
CA MET A 172 -16.73 7.58 14.18
C MET A 172 -17.33 9.00 14.06
N HIS A 173 -16.55 10.08 14.11
CA HIS A 173 -17.07 11.37 14.60
C HIS A 173 -18.17 12.07 13.76
N LYS A 174 -18.31 11.85 12.44
CA LYS A 174 -19.26 12.64 11.60
C LYS A 174 -20.64 11.97 11.44
N GLU A 175 -20.69 10.67 11.16
CA GLU A 175 -21.95 9.89 11.19
C GLU A 175 -22.42 9.65 12.63
N THR A 176 -21.48 9.57 13.58
CA THR A 176 -21.84 9.49 15.00
C THR A 176 -22.58 10.72 15.46
N GLN A 177 -22.39 11.93 14.93
CA GLN A 177 -23.10 13.11 15.44
C GLN A 177 -24.62 13.09 15.19
N LYS A 178 -25.09 12.53 14.06
CA LYS A 178 -26.53 12.36 13.79
C LYS A 178 -27.12 11.20 14.58
N LEU A 179 -26.39 10.10 14.65
CA LEU A 179 -26.73 8.96 15.51
C LEU A 179 -26.73 9.35 16.99
N ASP A 180 -25.81 10.20 17.42
CA ASP A 180 -25.65 10.75 18.77
C ASP A 180 -26.79 11.71 19.10
N TYR A 181 -27.28 12.51 18.14
CA TYR A 181 -28.51 13.28 18.33
C TYR A 181 -29.71 12.37 18.63
N PHE A 182 -30.00 11.38 17.78
CA PHE A 182 -31.13 10.48 18.01
C PHE A 182 -30.93 9.59 19.24
N ALA A 183 -29.71 9.14 19.52
CA ALA A 183 -29.37 8.37 20.72
C ALA A 183 -29.62 9.18 22.00
N LYS A 184 -29.13 10.41 22.06
CA LYS A 184 -29.30 11.31 23.21
C LYS A 184 -30.75 11.71 23.40
N SER A 185 -31.46 12.04 22.32
CA SER A 185 -32.89 12.34 22.40
C SER A 185 -33.69 11.13 22.86
N SER A 186 -33.35 9.92 22.38
CA SER A 186 -33.97 8.67 22.85
C SER A 186 -33.69 8.39 24.32
N LEU A 187 -32.47 8.65 24.79
CA LEU A 187 -32.09 8.46 26.18
C LEU A 187 -32.79 9.46 27.10
N VAL A 188 -32.94 10.72 26.67
CA VAL A 188 -33.67 11.75 27.43
C VAL A 188 -35.17 11.43 27.51
N LEU A 189 -35.71 10.83 26.45
CA LEU A 189 -37.13 10.44 26.38
C LEU A 189 -37.40 9.04 26.91
N HIS A 190 -36.38 8.26 27.26
CA HIS A 190 -36.56 6.89 27.72
C HIS A 190 -37.09 6.89 29.16
N ASP A 191 -38.23 6.23 29.35
CA ASP A 191 -38.74 5.82 30.65
C ASP A 191 -39.04 4.31 30.66
N GLU A 192 -39.38 3.79 31.84
CA GLU A 192 -39.68 2.37 32.04
C GLU A 192 -40.88 1.89 31.22
N GLU A 193 -41.82 2.78 30.88
CA GLU A 193 -43.07 2.44 30.19
C GLU A 193 -42.95 2.49 28.66
N ASN A 194 -42.19 3.43 28.11
CA ASN A 194 -42.12 3.71 26.67
C ASN A 194 -41.01 2.95 25.95
N GLY A 195 -39.94 2.58 26.68
CA GLY A 195 -38.83 1.77 26.16
C GLY A 195 -38.12 2.33 24.93
N VAL A 196 -38.22 3.64 24.65
CA VAL A 196 -37.71 4.23 23.39
C VAL A 196 -36.19 4.09 23.25
N GLY A 197 -35.44 4.10 24.36
CA GLY A 197 -34.01 3.81 24.36
C GLY A 197 -33.69 2.39 23.89
N HIS A 198 -34.43 1.39 24.37
CA HIS A 198 -34.27 0.00 23.94
C HIS A 198 -34.63 -0.20 22.47
N GLN A 199 -35.68 0.48 22.00
CA GLN A 199 -36.10 0.43 20.61
C GLN A 199 -35.09 1.09 19.66
N PHE A 200 -34.46 2.19 20.09
CA PHE A 200 -33.35 2.76 19.34
C PHE A 200 -32.19 1.76 19.19
N VAL A 201 -31.88 1.01 20.25
CA VAL A 201 -30.86 -0.06 20.19
C VAL A 201 -31.30 -1.20 19.26
N GLU A 202 -32.58 -1.60 19.28
CA GLU A 202 -33.10 -2.60 18.35
C GLU A 202 -33.10 -2.11 16.90
N LEU A 203 -33.36 -0.82 16.64
CA LEU A 203 -33.18 -0.19 15.33
C LEU A 203 -31.73 -0.32 14.85
N LEU A 204 -30.74 -0.07 15.72
CA LEU A 204 -29.31 -0.23 15.38
C LEU A 204 -28.91 -1.69 15.12
N LYS A 205 -29.57 -2.64 15.78
CA LYS A 205 -29.42 -4.08 15.51
C LYS A 205 -30.16 -4.54 14.25
N GLY A 206 -30.90 -3.65 13.58
CA GLY A 206 -31.69 -3.95 12.39
C GLY A 206 -33.00 -4.70 12.67
N GLY A 207 -33.46 -4.69 13.93
CA GLY A 207 -34.68 -5.38 14.37
C GLY A 207 -35.97 -4.58 14.18
N GLU A 208 -35.89 -3.25 14.04
CA GLU A 208 -37.04 -2.35 13.93
C GLU A 208 -36.91 -1.41 12.71
N SER A 209 -38.01 -0.97 12.13
CA SER A 209 -37.98 -0.02 11.00
C SER A 209 -37.83 1.42 11.49
N VAL A 210 -37.11 2.25 10.74
CA VAL A 210 -36.92 3.69 11.06
C VAL A 210 -38.26 4.42 11.24
N ALA A 211 -39.29 4.05 10.47
CA ALA A 211 -40.62 4.65 10.58
C ALA A 211 -41.32 4.30 11.90
N THR A 212 -41.23 3.03 12.32
CA THR A 212 -41.79 2.55 13.59
C THR A 212 -41.11 3.22 14.78
N PHE A 213 -39.78 3.29 14.75
CA PHE A 213 -39.02 3.98 15.78
C PHE A 213 -39.35 5.47 15.84
N LYS A 214 -39.43 6.16 14.69
CA LYS A 214 -39.77 7.59 14.63
C LYS A 214 -41.15 7.88 15.24
N ALA A 215 -42.15 7.04 14.97
CA ALA A 215 -43.49 7.19 15.55
C ALA A 215 -43.49 7.04 17.08
N ARG A 216 -42.71 6.09 17.62
CA ARG A 216 -42.57 5.90 19.07
C ARG A 216 -41.80 7.01 19.75
N LEU A 217 -40.74 7.50 19.09
CA LEU A 217 -39.98 8.67 19.54
C LEU A 217 -40.89 9.92 19.60
N HIS A 218 -41.72 10.14 18.59
CA HIS A 218 -42.71 11.25 18.59
C HIS A 218 -43.73 11.12 19.73
N ASN A 219 -44.28 9.92 19.95
CA ASN A 219 -45.24 9.67 21.04
C ASN A 219 -44.60 9.92 22.43
N ALA A 220 -43.39 9.41 22.67
CA ALA A 220 -42.67 9.68 23.91
C ALA A 220 -42.35 11.17 24.10
N THR A 221 -42.03 11.88 23.01
CA THR A 221 -41.81 13.33 23.05
C THR A 221 -43.08 14.09 23.44
N GLN A 222 -44.23 13.74 22.87
CA GLN A 222 -45.53 14.35 23.20
C GLN A 222 -45.93 14.09 24.66
N LYS A 223 -45.79 12.85 25.15
CA LYS A 223 -46.08 12.51 26.55
C LYS A 223 -45.17 13.25 27.54
N SER A 224 -43.94 13.52 27.13
CA SER A 224 -42.95 14.23 27.94
C SER A 224 -43.06 15.76 27.86
N ALA A 225 -43.98 16.31 27.05
CA ALA A 225 -44.06 17.75 26.77
C ALA A 225 -44.30 18.60 28.03
N GLU A 226 -45.04 18.06 29.00
CA GLU A 226 -45.33 18.73 30.27
C GLU A 226 -44.19 18.58 31.31
N HIS A 227 -43.25 17.66 31.07
CA HIS A 227 -42.13 17.42 31.98
C HIS A 227 -40.98 18.40 31.69
N LEU A 228 -41.02 19.56 32.37
CA LEU A 228 -40.08 20.68 32.20
C LEU A 228 -38.59 20.29 32.17
N PRO A 229 -38.10 19.39 33.05
CA PRO A 229 -36.70 18.94 33.01
C PRO A 229 -36.34 18.19 31.73
N THR A 230 -37.26 17.39 31.18
CA THR A 230 -37.04 16.62 29.95
C THR A 230 -36.99 17.54 28.74
N MET A 231 -37.92 18.49 28.65
CA MET A 231 -37.94 19.48 27.57
C MET A 231 -36.73 20.43 27.60
N SER A 232 -36.25 20.80 28.79
CA SER A 232 -35.01 21.58 28.95
C SER A 232 -33.79 20.82 28.43
N ARG A 233 -33.71 19.50 28.69
CA ARG A 233 -32.63 18.64 28.18
C ARG A 233 -32.70 18.46 26.66
N LEU A 234 -33.88 18.26 26.09
CA LEU A 234 -34.05 18.19 24.63
C LEU A 234 -33.68 19.51 23.94
N ARG A 235 -34.06 20.65 24.53
CA ARG A 235 -33.67 21.96 24.01
C ARG A 235 -32.16 22.17 24.01
N LEU A 236 -31.46 21.68 25.03
CA LEU A 236 -30.00 21.72 25.10
C LEU A 236 -29.35 20.84 24.01
N ILE A 237 -29.93 19.65 23.77
CA ILE A 237 -29.47 18.74 22.71
C ILE A 237 -29.65 19.41 21.35
N ASP A 238 -30.80 20.02 21.09
CA ASP A 238 -31.06 20.77 19.86
C ASP A 238 -30.06 21.91 19.67
N LEU A 239 -29.86 22.79 20.66
CA LEU A 239 -28.90 23.89 20.54
C LEU A 239 -27.49 23.43 20.16
N LYS A 240 -27.08 22.25 20.63
CA LYS A 240 -25.74 21.72 20.39
C LYS A 240 -25.62 20.93 19.09
N HIS A 241 -26.69 20.27 18.65
CA HIS A 241 -26.60 19.27 17.58
C HIS A 241 -27.50 19.56 16.36
N TYR A 242 -28.41 20.54 16.45
CA TYR A 242 -29.38 20.85 15.40
C TYR A 242 -28.69 21.25 14.07
N GLU A 243 -27.62 22.05 14.11
CA GLU A 243 -26.86 22.41 12.90
C GLU A 243 -26.21 21.19 12.23
N HIS A 244 -25.75 20.21 13.01
CA HIS A 244 -25.14 19.01 12.47
C HIS A 244 -26.17 18.05 11.85
N VAL A 245 -27.40 18.06 12.38
CA VAL A 245 -28.50 17.22 11.87
C VAL A 245 -29.16 17.86 10.65
N HIS A 246 -29.49 19.15 10.72
CA HIS A 246 -30.29 19.87 9.73
C HIS A 246 -29.47 20.75 8.76
N GLY A 247 -28.19 21.01 9.07
CA GLY A 247 -27.28 21.80 8.22
C GLY A 247 -27.36 23.31 8.44
N PHE A 248 -28.13 23.78 9.42
CA PHE A 248 -28.28 25.19 9.80
C PHE A 248 -28.70 25.32 11.27
N THR A 249 -28.47 26.46 11.92
CA THR A 249 -28.88 26.70 13.31
C THR A 249 -30.36 27.07 13.42
N VAL A 250 -30.99 26.77 14.55
CA VAL A 250 -32.40 27.17 14.83
C VAL A 250 -32.58 28.69 14.71
N ALA A 251 -31.62 29.48 15.22
CA ALA A 251 -31.67 30.94 15.10
C ALA A 251 -31.68 31.40 13.63
N LYS A 252 -30.93 30.72 12.75
CA LYS A 252 -30.91 31.04 11.31
C LYS A 252 -32.21 30.62 10.62
N TYR A 253 -32.82 29.52 11.07
CA TYR A 253 -34.14 29.09 10.60
C TYR A 253 -35.23 30.09 10.99
N CYS A 254 -35.20 30.56 12.25
CA CYS A 254 -36.21 31.46 12.82
C CYS A 254 -36.03 32.93 12.42
N ASN A 255 -34.81 33.37 12.12
CA ASN A 255 -34.54 34.74 11.64
C ASN A 255 -34.77 34.90 10.13
N GLY A 256 -35.07 33.83 9.39
CA GLY A 256 -35.50 33.95 8.00
C GLY A 256 -36.88 34.60 7.95
N THR A 257 -37.01 35.77 7.32
CA THR A 257 -38.30 36.46 7.11
C THR A 257 -39.19 35.64 6.16
N PHE A 258 -39.88 34.64 6.71
CA PHE A 258 -40.89 33.82 6.00
C PHE A 258 -42.24 34.55 5.82
N THR A 259 -42.38 35.78 6.30
CA THR A 259 -43.67 36.45 6.50
C THR A 259 -44.16 37.31 5.33
N GLU A 260 -43.44 37.43 4.21
CA GLU A 260 -43.89 38.26 3.07
C GLU A 260 -44.06 37.51 1.75
N ALA A 261 -44.04 36.16 1.76
CA ALA A 261 -44.32 35.34 0.59
C ALA A 261 -45.75 34.76 0.68
N ALA A 262 -46.72 35.50 0.14
CA ALA A 262 -48.16 35.20 0.21
C ALA A 262 -48.63 33.86 -0.42
N ASP A 263 -47.74 33.06 -1.01
CA ASP A 263 -48.10 31.80 -1.71
C ASP A 263 -47.67 30.50 -0.97
N TRP A 264 -47.07 30.61 0.22
CA TRP A 264 -46.76 29.46 1.09
C TRP A 264 -47.41 29.59 2.48
N GLU A 265 -48.58 30.24 2.54
CA GLU A 265 -49.44 30.26 3.72
C GLU A 265 -50.15 28.92 3.91
N SER A 266 -49.39 27.82 4.03
CA SER A 266 -49.95 26.59 4.57
C SER A 266 -50.01 26.73 6.10
N PRO A 267 -51.20 26.66 6.71
CA PRO A 267 -51.35 26.74 8.17
C PRO A 267 -50.44 25.73 8.90
N ALA A 268 -50.26 24.53 8.32
CA ALA A 268 -49.38 23.49 8.86
C ALA A 268 -47.90 23.91 9.01
N ILE A 269 -47.38 24.72 8.08
CA ILE A 269 -45.97 25.18 8.14
C ILE A 269 -45.86 26.32 9.14
N GLN A 270 -46.84 27.23 9.16
CA GLN A 270 -46.86 28.32 10.13
C GLN A 270 -47.01 27.81 11.56
N ASN A 271 -47.83 26.79 11.79
CA ASN A 271 -47.95 26.14 13.09
C ASN A 271 -46.61 25.53 13.56
N TYR A 272 -45.89 24.86 12.67
CA TYR A 272 -44.57 24.30 12.98
C TYR A 272 -43.53 25.39 13.27
N VAL A 273 -43.49 26.46 12.46
CA VAL A 273 -42.59 27.60 12.67
C VAL A 273 -42.94 28.32 13.98
N ASP A 274 -44.22 28.49 14.28
CA ASP A 274 -44.68 29.07 15.55
C ASP A 274 -44.23 28.22 16.75
N CYS A 275 -44.35 26.89 16.66
CA CYS A 275 -43.84 25.97 17.67
C CYS A 275 -42.32 26.12 17.90
N LEU A 276 -41.53 26.09 16.83
CA LEU A 276 -40.06 26.06 16.94
C LEU A 276 -39.46 27.45 17.23
N CYS A 277 -40.00 28.51 16.64
CA CYS A 277 -39.40 29.83 16.63
C CYS A 277 -40.05 30.80 17.62
N THR A 278 -41.39 30.83 17.67
CA THR A 278 -42.11 31.72 18.59
C THR A 278 -42.16 31.13 19.99
N ARG A 279 -42.60 29.87 20.11
CA ARG A 279 -42.72 29.17 21.40
C ARG A 279 -41.40 28.56 21.86
N GLN A 280 -40.38 28.56 21.00
CA GLN A 280 -39.02 28.05 21.26
C GLN A 280 -39.02 26.62 21.85
N GLN A 281 -39.95 25.79 21.39
CA GLN A 281 -40.04 24.39 21.78
C GLN A 281 -38.93 23.57 21.10
N PRO A 282 -38.50 22.43 21.68
CA PRO A 282 -37.57 21.53 21.01
C PRO A 282 -38.13 21.07 19.66
N SER A 283 -37.26 21.00 18.66
CA SER A 283 -37.58 20.57 17.29
C SER A 283 -38.25 19.20 17.24
N LEU A 284 -37.81 18.25 18.08
CA LEU A 284 -38.42 16.93 18.17
C LEU A 284 -39.87 16.98 18.68
N LEU A 285 -40.21 17.95 19.55
CA LEU A 285 -41.58 18.15 20.04
C LEU A 285 -42.45 18.78 18.94
N CYS A 286 -41.92 19.76 18.21
CA CYS A 286 -42.62 20.36 17.08
C CYS A 286 -42.83 19.35 15.94
N ASP A 287 -41.83 18.51 15.66
CA ASP A 287 -41.92 17.40 14.71
C ASP A 287 -43.03 16.43 15.12
N ALA A 288 -43.13 16.12 16.42
CA ALA A 288 -44.17 15.24 16.92
C ALA A 288 -45.56 15.88 16.82
N GLN A 289 -45.73 17.12 17.31
CA GLN A 289 -47.02 17.83 17.36
C GLN A 289 -47.60 18.12 15.96
N HIS A 290 -46.75 18.44 14.98
CA HIS A 290 -47.20 18.82 13.64
C HIS A 290 -46.90 17.76 12.58
N SER A 291 -46.48 16.55 12.97
CA SER A 291 -46.16 15.48 12.00
C SER A 291 -47.32 15.15 11.07
N GLU A 292 -48.54 15.08 11.58
CA GLU A 292 -49.73 14.76 10.78
C GLU A 292 -50.06 15.90 9.80
N GLU A 293 -50.06 17.16 10.28
CA GLU A 293 -50.26 18.35 9.45
C GLU A 293 -49.22 18.44 8.32
N LEU A 294 -47.95 18.16 8.62
CA LEU A 294 -46.86 18.18 7.64
C LEU A 294 -46.93 17.00 6.65
N GLU A 295 -47.41 15.83 7.07
CA GLU A 295 -47.61 14.69 6.16
C GLU A 295 -48.76 14.95 5.17
N THR A 296 -49.77 15.76 5.49
CA THR A 296 -50.81 16.15 4.51
C THR A 296 -50.24 16.96 3.33
N LEU A 297 -49.12 17.66 3.53
CA LEU A 297 -48.42 18.40 2.47
C LEU A 297 -47.56 17.50 1.59
N ARG A 298 -47.13 16.33 2.11
CA ARG A 298 -46.20 15.44 1.43
C ARG A 298 -46.68 14.96 0.06
N PRO A 299 -47.95 14.57 -0.16
CA PRO A 299 -48.45 14.20 -1.49
C PRO A 299 -48.45 15.36 -2.47
N SER A 300 -48.78 16.59 -2.03
CA SER A 300 -48.76 17.80 -2.88
C SER A 300 -47.33 18.12 -3.32
N ILE A 301 -46.38 18.07 -2.38
CA ILE A 301 -44.95 18.26 -2.62
C ILE A 301 -44.42 17.16 -3.55
N MET A 302 -44.75 15.89 -3.28
CA MET A 302 -44.32 14.75 -4.10
C MET A 302 -44.98 14.71 -5.48
N ALA A 303 -46.22 15.16 -5.63
CA ALA A 303 -46.91 15.27 -6.92
C ALA A 303 -46.27 16.37 -7.77
N ARG A 304 -45.91 17.51 -7.16
CA ARG A 304 -45.15 18.57 -7.83
C ARG A 304 -43.74 18.10 -8.24
N LEU A 305 -43.03 17.37 -7.36
CA LEU A 305 -41.75 16.74 -7.68
C LEU A 305 -41.85 15.66 -8.76
N ARG A 306 -42.90 14.83 -8.75
CA ARG A 306 -43.15 13.81 -9.79
C ARG A 306 -43.54 14.41 -11.13
N LYS A 307 -44.27 15.54 -11.13
CA LYS A 307 -44.60 16.30 -12.34
C LYS A 307 -43.34 16.93 -12.95
N ALA A 308 -42.46 17.48 -12.11
CA ALA A 308 -41.14 17.99 -12.53
C ALA A 308 -40.19 16.87 -13.00
N LYS A 309 -40.26 15.68 -12.38
CA LYS A 309 -39.48 14.50 -12.77
C LYS A 309 -39.95 13.89 -14.09
N LYS A 310 -41.28 13.86 -14.35
CA LYS A 310 -41.83 13.37 -15.63
C LYS A 310 -41.47 14.26 -16.83
N SER A 311 -41.19 15.56 -16.62
CA SER A 311 -40.70 16.46 -17.67
C SER A 311 -39.19 16.39 -17.91
N LEU A 312 -38.43 15.69 -17.05
CA LEU A 312 -36.99 15.44 -17.21
C LEU A 312 -36.74 13.92 -17.34
N SER A 313 -36.98 13.35 -18.52
CA SER A 313 -36.48 12.01 -18.84
C SER A 313 -35.09 12.11 -19.48
N SER A 314 -34.19 11.22 -19.10
CA SER A 314 -32.84 11.06 -19.68
C SER A 314 -32.84 10.80 -21.19
N ALA A 315 -33.97 10.34 -21.75
CA ALA A 315 -34.17 10.18 -23.18
C ALA A 315 -34.15 11.53 -23.95
N ALA A 316 -34.68 12.61 -23.37
CA ALA A 316 -34.68 13.93 -24.01
C ALA A 316 -33.28 14.56 -24.08
N LEU A 317 -32.41 14.29 -23.10
CA LEU A 317 -31.01 14.75 -23.09
C LEU A 317 -30.13 13.91 -24.04
N LEU A 318 -30.42 12.62 -24.20
CA LEU A 318 -29.76 11.74 -25.17
C LEU A 318 -30.21 12.00 -26.61
N GLU A 319 -31.49 12.32 -26.85
CA GLU A 319 -31.98 12.76 -28.16
C GLU A 319 -31.31 14.06 -28.63
N VAL A 320 -31.03 15.01 -27.73
CA VAL A 320 -30.29 16.23 -28.07
C VAL A 320 -28.84 15.89 -28.49
N ALA A 321 -28.17 14.97 -27.79
CA ALA A 321 -26.82 14.53 -28.10
C ALA A 321 -26.72 13.69 -29.40
N GLU A 322 -27.73 12.85 -29.69
CA GLU A 322 -27.83 12.07 -30.94
C GLU A 322 -28.27 12.92 -32.15
N SER A 323 -29.05 13.98 -31.92
CA SER A 323 -29.43 14.98 -32.93
C SER A 323 -28.22 15.75 -33.46
N PHE A 324 -27.22 16.05 -32.62
CA PHE A 324 -25.95 16.66 -33.07
C PHE A 324 -25.11 15.75 -33.98
N LYS A 325 -25.32 14.42 -33.97
CA LYS A 325 -24.54 13.46 -34.76
C LYS A 325 -25.15 13.08 -36.11
N SER A 326 -26.48 13.17 -36.29
CA SER A 326 -27.14 12.44 -37.39
C SER A 326 -27.78 13.29 -38.49
N LYS A 327 -28.06 14.58 -38.28
CA LYS A 327 -28.49 15.51 -39.37
C LYS A 327 -27.97 16.91 -39.05
N GLY A 328 -27.14 17.49 -39.94
CA GLY A 328 -26.63 18.85 -39.77
C GLY A 328 -27.78 19.85 -39.59
N ILE A 329 -27.98 20.31 -38.36
CA ILE A 329 -28.92 21.41 -38.07
C ILE A 329 -28.35 22.65 -38.76
N GLY A 330 -29.12 23.25 -39.67
CA GLY A 330 -28.74 24.49 -40.35
C GLY A 330 -28.64 25.65 -39.34
N LEU A 331 -27.44 25.85 -38.79
CA LEU A 331 -27.11 26.99 -37.94
C LEU A 331 -26.92 28.22 -38.83
N GLY A 332 -27.84 29.19 -38.72
CA GLY A 332 -27.76 30.46 -39.44
C GLY A 332 -27.25 31.60 -38.55
N PRO A 333 -26.64 32.65 -39.12
CA PRO A 333 -26.27 33.84 -38.36
C PRO A 333 -27.52 34.54 -37.80
N CYS A 334 -27.39 35.13 -36.61
CA CYS A 334 -28.49 35.89 -36.00
C CYS A 334 -28.77 37.18 -36.79
N THR A 335 -30.04 37.60 -36.85
CA THR A 335 -30.55 38.67 -37.72
C THR A 335 -30.18 40.11 -37.31
N GLY A 336 -29.03 40.35 -36.67
CA GLY A 336 -28.65 41.66 -36.11
C GLY A 336 -27.14 41.99 -36.12
N GLY A 337 -26.39 41.41 -37.06
CA GLY A 337 -24.93 41.49 -37.09
C GLY A 337 -24.31 40.21 -36.52
N ALA A 338 -23.65 39.44 -37.39
CA ALA A 338 -23.18 38.09 -37.04
C ALA A 338 -21.93 38.08 -36.15
N PHE A 339 -21.20 39.20 -36.06
CA PHE A 339 -19.85 39.26 -35.49
C PHE A 339 -19.61 40.62 -34.82
N THR A 340 -19.26 40.62 -33.54
CA THR A 340 -18.87 41.85 -32.80
C THR A 340 -17.52 41.62 -32.12
N CYS A 341 -16.59 42.56 -32.25
CA CYS A 341 -15.30 42.52 -31.56
C CYS A 341 -15.02 43.83 -30.83
N SER A 342 -14.38 43.70 -29.68
CA SER A 342 -13.80 44.83 -28.94
C SER A 342 -12.40 44.45 -28.47
N LEU A 343 -11.45 45.38 -28.55
CA LEU A 343 -10.12 45.23 -27.98
C LEU A 343 -9.77 46.45 -27.15
N CYS A 344 -9.57 46.23 -25.86
CA CYS A 344 -9.16 47.23 -24.89
C CYS A 344 -7.70 47.02 -24.51
N VAL A 345 -6.92 48.10 -24.55
CA VAL A 345 -5.56 48.14 -24.02
C VAL A 345 -5.46 49.31 -23.05
N SER A 346 -5.09 49.03 -21.80
CA SER A 346 -5.01 50.05 -20.73
C SER A 346 -6.32 50.84 -20.52
N GLY A 347 -7.47 50.21 -20.74
CA GLY A 347 -8.79 50.84 -20.62
C GLY A 347 -9.25 51.64 -21.85
N GLN A 348 -8.40 51.79 -22.89
CA GLN A 348 -8.81 52.36 -24.18
C GLN A 348 -9.26 51.25 -25.12
N CYS A 349 -10.52 51.29 -25.54
CA CYS A 349 -11.13 50.24 -26.35
C CYS A 349 -11.36 50.68 -27.80
N LEU A 350 -10.99 49.83 -28.75
CA LEU A 350 -11.37 49.92 -30.15
C LEU A 350 -12.53 48.95 -30.40
N GLY A 351 -13.68 49.49 -30.81
CA GLY A 351 -14.85 48.71 -31.22
C GLY A 351 -15.25 49.09 -32.64
N GLY A 352 -15.26 48.14 -33.56
CA GLY A 352 -15.59 48.37 -34.97
C GLY A 352 -16.47 47.24 -35.51
N GLY A 353 -17.70 47.58 -35.89
CA GLY A 353 -18.59 46.68 -36.63
C GLY A 353 -18.26 46.68 -38.13
N GLY A 354 -17.12 46.11 -38.51
CA GLY A 354 -16.69 46.00 -39.91
C GLY A 354 -15.36 45.27 -40.06
N LEU A 355 -15.24 44.39 -41.06
CA LEU A 355 -14.11 43.49 -41.34
C LEU A 355 -12.80 44.16 -41.79
N ALA A 356 -12.55 45.44 -41.47
CA ALA A 356 -11.32 46.13 -41.84
C ALA A 356 -10.26 45.97 -40.73
N PHE A 357 -9.35 45.00 -40.91
CA PHE A 357 -8.25 44.68 -39.98
C PHE A 357 -7.05 45.65 -40.09
N ASP A 358 -7.28 46.96 -40.20
CA ASP A 358 -6.19 47.96 -40.33
C ASP A 358 -5.71 48.55 -38.99
N HIS A 359 -6.06 47.89 -37.87
CA HIS A 359 -5.76 48.34 -36.50
C HIS A 359 -4.48 47.74 -35.88
N LEU A 360 -3.74 46.92 -36.62
CA LEU A 360 -2.48 46.29 -36.14
C LEU A 360 -1.37 47.33 -35.86
N SER A 361 -1.35 48.45 -36.59
CA SER A 361 -0.43 49.56 -36.36
C SER A 361 -0.72 50.28 -35.03
N ALA A 362 -2.00 50.46 -34.69
CA ALA A 362 -2.42 51.04 -33.41
C ALA A 362 -2.06 50.13 -32.22
N LEU A 363 -2.17 48.80 -32.38
CA LEU A 363 -1.73 47.80 -31.39
C LEU A 363 -0.23 47.93 -31.05
N THR A 364 0.63 48.08 -32.06
CA THR A 364 2.08 48.16 -31.85
C THR A 364 2.53 49.41 -31.09
N THR A 365 1.75 50.50 -31.15
CA THR A 365 1.97 51.71 -30.33
C THR A 365 1.45 51.58 -28.90
N LEU A 366 0.34 50.84 -28.70
CA LEU A 366 -0.29 50.63 -27.39
C LEU A 366 0.42 49.58 -26.51
N ILE A 367 1.16 48.64 -27.11
CA ILE A 367 1.86 47.55 -26.40
C ILE A 367 3.26 47.98 -25.87
N LYS A 368 3.75 49.18 -26.19
CA LYS A 368 5.09 49.65 -25.76
C LYS A 368 5.17 50.10 -24.29
N GLY A 369 4.05 50.14 -23.55
CA GLY A 369 4.05 50.50 -22.13
C GLY A 369 4.24 49.29 -21.21
N PRO A 370 5.10 49.33 -20.18
CA PRO A 370 5.37 48.20 -19.29
C PRO A 370 4.19 47.72 -18.40
N GLN A 371 2.98 48.25 -18.57
CA GLN A 371 1.79 47.95 -17.75
C GLN A 371 0.46 47.90 -18.53
N SER A 372 0.48 47.70 -19.85
CA SER A 372 -0.76 47.71 -20.62
C SER A 372 -1.56 46.42 -20.48
N CYS A 373 -2.63 46.43 -19.67
CA CYS A 373 -3.60 45.34 -19.62
C CYS A 373 -4.34 45.22 -20.95
N VAL A 374 -4.32 44.02 -21.53
CA VAL A 374 -5.03 43.73 -22.78
C VAL A 374 -6.28 42.90 -22.47
N LYS A 375 -7.42 43.34 -22.97
CA LYS A 375 -8.67 42.59 -22.95
C LYS A 375 -9.33 42.71 -24.32
N GLY A 376 -9.35 41.61 -25.08
CA GLY A 376 -10.05 41.50 -26.35
C GLY A 376 -11.15 40.45 -26.26
N GLU A 377 -12.30 40.73 -26.85
CA GLU A 377 -13.40 39.77 -26.97
C GLU A 377 -14.09 39.95 -28.32
N CYS A 378 -14.27 38.82 -29.00
CA CYS A 378 -15.06 38.70 -30.22
C CYS A 378 -16.20 37.71 -29.95
N SER A 379 -17.41 38.05 -30.35
CA SER A 379 -18.57 37.18 -30.19
C SER A 379 -19.26 36.94 -31.53
N VAL A 380 -19.57 35.67 -31.80
CA VAL A 380 -20.30 35.22 -32.98
C VAL A 380 -21.62 34.64 -32.54
N CYS A 381 -22.69 35.06 -33.19
CA CYS A 381 -24.01 34.61 -32.86
C CYS A 381 -24.55 33.59 -33.87
N PHE A 382 -24.99 32.44 -33.37
CA PHE A 382 -25.63 31.40 -34.16
C PHE A 382 -27.04 31.11 -33.63
N GLY A 383 -28.02 31.10 -34.53
CA GLY A 383 -29.42 30.79 -34.23
C GLY A 383 -29.88 29.51 -34.93
N VAL A 384 -30.80 28.79 -34.28
CA VAL A 384 -31.47 27.62 -34.87
C VAL A 384 -32.65 28.14 -35.72
N SER A 385 -32.39 28.53 -36.97
CA SER A 385 -33.35 29.06 -37.96
C SER A 385 -34.08 30.39 -37.62
N ALA A 386 -34.58 31.08 -38.66
CA ALA A 386 -35.20 32.40 -38.54
C ALA A 386 -36.53 32.33 -37.76
N GLY A 387 -36.55 32.87 -36.54
CA GLY A 387 -37.74 33.04 -35.70
C GLY A 387 -37.81 32.22 -34.39
N GLN A 388 -36.75 31.52 -33.96
CA GLN A 388 -36.84 30.59 -32.82
C GLN A 388 -36.23 31.01 -31.47
N ARG A 389 -36.64 30.23 -30.45
CA ARG A 389 -36.60 30.45 -28.99
C ARG A 389 -35.25 30.20 -28.31
N THR A 390 -34.20 29.84 -29.04
CA THR A 390 -32.86 29.58 -28.47
C THR A 390 -31.76 30.11 -29.39
N ARG A 391 -30.75 30.74 -28.80
CA ARG A 391 -29.60 31.40 -29.44
C ARG A 391 -28.33 30.95 -28.76
N PHE A 392 -27.30 30.58 -29.52
CA PHE A 392 -25.98 30.28 -28.99
C PHE A 392 -25.04 31.44 -29.35
N ILE A 393 -24.33 31.95 -28.35
CA ILE A 393 -23.30 32.97 -28.53
C ILE A 393 -21.96 32.29 -28.23
N LEU A 394 -21.12 32.18 -29.24
CA LEU A 394 -19.73 31.77 -29.08
C LEU A 394 -18.89 33.03 -28.93
N SER A 395 -18.39 33.29 -27.72
CA SER A 395 -17.40 34.33 -27.47
C SER A 395 -16.01 33.71 -27.45
N PHE A 396 -15.03 34.36 -28.07
CA PHE A 396 -13.62 34.04 -27.90
C PHE A 396 -12.85 35.34 -27.71
N GLY A 397 -11.80 35.28 -26.91
CA GLY A 397 -11.09 36.48 -26.51
C GLY A 397 -9.72 36.22 -25.95
N VAL A 398 -9.03 37.30 -25.63
CA VAL A 398 -7.75 37.31 -24.94
C VAL A 398 -7.89 38.21 -23.74
N SER A 399 -7.41 37.78 -22.58
CA SER A 399 -7.51 38.58 -21.37
C SER A 399 -6.28 38.39 -20.50
N VAL A 400 -5.90 39.46 -19.79
CA VAL A 400 -4.84 39.48 -18.78
C VAL A 400 -5.47 39.90 -17.46
N ALA A 401 -5.50 38.99 -16.48
CA ALA A 401 -6.17 39.26 -15.21
C ALA A 401 -5.35 40.16 -14.27
N SER A 402 -4.03 40.20 -14.40
CA SER A 402 -3.14 41.04 -13.58
C SER A 402 -1.94 41.54 -14.38
N CYS A 403 -1.66 42.85 -14.28
CA CYS A 403 -0.63 43.52 -15.05
C CYS A 403 0.46 44.16 -14.18
N ASN A 404 0.57 43.73 -12.93
CA ASN A 404 1.51 44.29 -11.94
C ASN A 404 2.97 43.83 -12.17
N GLY A 405 3.37 43.58 -13.42
CA GLY A 405 4.70 43.13 -13.82
C GLY A 405 4.67 41.96 -14.81
N ALA A 406 5.84 41.62 -15.35
CA ALA A 406 5.98 40.56 -16.36
C ALA A 406 5.53 39.17 -15.84
N ALA A 407 5.79 38.85 -14.57
CA ALA A 407 5.34 37.59 -13.98
C ALA A 407 3.81 37.49 -13.87
N ALA A 408 3.15 38.57 -13.47
CA ALA A 408 1.69 38.65 -13.45
C ALA A 408 1.09 38.53 -14.86
N PHE A 409 1.75 39.14 -15.85
CA PHE A 409 1.36 39.01 -17.25
C PHE A 409 1.47 37.56 -17.74
N PHE A 410 2.64 36.91 -17.58
CA PHE A 410 2.85 35.54 -18.04
C PHE A 410 1.92 34.53 -17.37
N THR A 411 1.58 34.74 -16.09
CA THR A 411 0.72 33.82 -15.35
C THR A 411 -0.77 34.03 -15.62
N SER A 412 -1.18 35.23 -16.04
CA SER A 412 -2.61 35.58 -16.20
C SER A 412 -3.07 35.82 -17.64
N PHE A 413 -2.15 35.93 -18.60
CA PHE A 413 -2.49 35.99 -20.02
C PHE A 413 -3.10 34.66 -20.44
N HIS A 414 -4.34 34.71 -20.91
CA HIS A 414 -5.04 33.57 -21.45
C HIS A 414 -5.88 33.93 -22.67
N ILE A 415 -5.98 32.97 -23.57
CA ILE A 415 -6.92 32.96 -24.69
C ILE A 415 -8.09 32.13 -24.21
N TRP A 416 -9.31 32.64 -24.33
CA TRP A 416 -10.50 31.92 -23.90
C TRP A 416 -11.54 31.82 -24.99
N ALA A 417 -12.38 30.79 -24.89
CA ALA A 417 -13.56 30.58 -25.70
C ALA A 417 -14.69 30.14 -24.77
N ALA A 418 -15.80 30.87 -24.78
CA ALA A 418 -16.99 30.55 -24.00
C ALA A 418 -18.21 30.39 -24.89
N VAL A 419 -19.03 29.40 -24.58
CA VAL A 419 -20.32 29.19 -25.22
C VAL A 419 -21.39 29.62 -24.23
N THR A 420 -22.23 30.56 -24.66
CA THR A 420 -23.37 31.06 -23.90
C THR A 420 -24.65 30.65 -24.60
N LEU A 421 -25.55 29.96 -23.89
CA LEU A 421 -26.88 29.62 -24.36
C LEU A 421 -27.88 30.68 -23.89
N CYS A 422 -28.56 31.31 -24.82
CA CYS A 422 -29.63 32.25 -24.59
C CYS A 422 -30.99 31.66 -24.98
N ILE A 423 -32.01 31.80 -24.14
CA ILE A 423 -33.37 31.35 -24.41
C ILE A 423 -34.25 32.59 -24.65
N GLY A 424 -34.78 32.72 -25.87
CA GLY A 424 -35.68 33.79 -26.29
C GLY A 424 -37.16 33.38 -26.33
N GLY A 425 -38.03 34.34 -26.62
CA GLY A 425 -39.49 34.13 -26.69
C GLY A 425 -40.19 34.18 -25.33
N VAL A 426 -41.34 33.50 -25.19
CA VAL A 426 -42.14 33.50 -23.94
C VAL A 426 -41.34 32.93 -22.76
N LEU A 427 -40.50 31.93 -23.00
CA LEU A 427 -39.60 31.37 -21.97
C LEU A 427 -38.51 32.35 -21.54
N GLY A 428 -37.97 33.16 -22.46
CA GLY A 428 -37.05 34.25 -22.14
C GLY A 428 -37.72 35.35 -21.32
N LYS A 429 -38.97 35.73 -21.66
CA LYS A 429 -39.76 36.69 -20.87
C LYS A 429 -40.10 36.17 -19.47
N ILE A 430 -40.36 34.87 -19.33
CA ILE A 430 -40.57 34.21 -18.04
C ILE A 430 -39.25 34.17 -17.24
N ALA A 431 -38.13 33.84 -17.89
CA ALA A 431 -36.80 33.84 -17.28
C ALA A 431 -36.41 35.24 -16.76
N ASP A 432 -36.60 36.28 -17.56
CA ASP A 432 -36.35 37.67 -17.15
C ASP A 432 -37.30 38.09 -16.01
N ALA A 433 -38.59 37.69 -16.06
CA ALA A 433 -39.57 38.01 -15.02
C ALA A 433 -39.28 37.33 -13.66
N ILE A 434 -38.52 36.23 -13.63
CA ILE A 434 -38.06 35.57 -12.40
C ILE A 434 -36.60 35.92 -12.02
N GLY A 435 -36.00 36.88 -12.72
CA GLY A 435 -34.64 37.38 -12.47
C GLY A 435 -33.52 36.46 -12.95
N TRP A 436 -33.79 35.54 -13.87
CA TRP A 436 -32.75 34.78 -14.56
C TRP A 436 -32.24 35.57 -15.76
N SER A 437 -30.93 35.65 -15.94
CA SER A 437 -30.39 36.13 -17.21
C SER A 437 -30.85 35.16 -18.30
N ALA A 438 -31.56 35.66 -19.31
CA ALA A 438 -31.99 34.86 -20.47
C ALA A 438 -30.83 34.09 -21.14
N CYS A 439 -29.58 34.47 -20.86
CA CYS A 439 -28.34 33.85 -21.29
C CYS A 439 -27.55 33.23 -20.12
N ALA A 440 -27.06 32.01 -20.28
CA ALA A 440 -26.18 31.32 -19.33
C ALA A 440 -24.95 30.72 -20.05
N GLY A 441 -23.75 30.94 -19.49
CA GLY A 441 -22.52 30.33 -19.97
C GLY A 441 -22.53 28.83 -19.69
N ILE A 442 -22.49 28.01 -20.73
CA ILE A 442 -22.53 26.54 -20.61
C ILE A 442 -21.15 25.90 -20.63
N ALA A 443 -20.19 26.55 -21.31
CA ALA A 443 -18.83 26.10 -21.43
C ALA A 443 -17.90 27.30 -21.48
N ASN A 444 -16.75 27.22 -20.83
CA ASN A 444 -15.65 28.16 -20.98
C ASN A 444 -14.34 27.37 -20.98
N VAL A 445 -13.52 27.64 -21.98
CA VAL A 445 -12.19 27.06 -22.15
C VAL A 445 -11.21 28.21 -22.13
N ALA A 446 -10.24 28.20 -21.23
CA ALA A 446 -9.17 29.19 -21.21
C ALA A 446 -7.81 28.49 -21.28
N TYR A 447 -6.98 28.90 -22.25
CA TYR A 447 -5.62 28.43 -22.46
C TYR A 447 -4.63 29.54 -22.10
N TYR A 448 -3.71 29.25 -21.19
CA TYR A 448 -2.65 30.13 -20.72
C TYR A 448 -1.35 29.68 -21.41
N PRO A 449 -0.97 30.29 -22.55
CA PRO A 449 0.11 29.78 -23.38
C PRO A 449 1.47 29.77 -22.68
N PHE A 450 1.79 30.78 -21.88
CA PHE A 450 3.12 30.91 -21.28
C PHE A 450 3.42 29.87 -20.20
N ILE A 451 2.41 29.51 -19.41
CA ILE A 451 2.47 28.47 -18.37
C ILE A 451 1.90 27.13 -18.85
N ASN A 452 1.52 27.04 -20.13
CA ASN A 452 0.98 25.87 -20.81
C ASN A 452 -0.14 25.13 -20.05
N LYS A 453 -1.10 25.93 -19.55
CA LYS A 453 -2.24 25.49 -18.75
C LYS A 453 -3.53 25.65 -19.54
N MET A 454 -4.44 24.69 -19.47
CA MET A 454 -5.76 24.77 -20.07
C MET A 454 -6.83 24.48 -19.01
N THR A 455 -7.74 25.43 -18.78
CA THR A 455 -8.87 25.27 -17.88
C THR A 455 -10.15 25.16 -18.67
N ILE A 456 -10.88 24.07 -18.51
CA ILE A 456 -12.19 23.83 -19.11
C ILE A 456 -13.20 23.84 -17.98
N THR A 457 -14.15 24.76 -18.02
CA THR A 457 -15.30 24.80 -17.13
C THR A 457 -16.57 24.55 -17.94
N LEU A 458 -17.28 23.49 -17.60
CA LEU A 458 -18.59 23.17 -18.14
C LEU A 458 -19.59 23.37 -17.01
N SER A 459 -20.56 24.25 -17.22
CA SER A 459 -21.65 24.47 -16.28
C SER A 459 -22.93 24.15 -17.01
N LEU A 460 -23.53 22.99 -16.72
CA LEU A 460 -24.84 22.67 -17.26
C LEU A 460 -25.89 23.25 -16.31
N PRO A 461 -26.59 24.35 -16.68
CA PRO A 461 -27.73 24.81 -15.91
C PRO A 461 -28.85 23.77 -16.05
N ILE A 462 -29.11 23.00 -14.99
CA ILE A 462 -30.29 22.16 -14.94
C ILE A 462 -31.42 23.08 -14.48
N PHE A 463 -32.22 23.53 -15.44
CA PHE A 463 -33.36 24.41 -15.21
C PHE A 463 -34.46 23.68 -14.42
N VAL A 464 -34.35 23.72 -13.10
CA VAL A 464 -35.40 23.30 -12.16
C VAL A 464 -36.15 24.58 -11.73
N PRO A 465 -37.50 24.58 -11.72
CA PRO A 465 -38.26 25.75 -11.28
C PRO A 465 -37.92 26.11 -9.83
N PRO A 466 -37.92 27.40 -9.44
CA PRO A 466 -37.67 27.84 -8.07
C PRO A 466 -38.50 27.06 -7.04
N PRO A 467 -37.95 26.80 -5.82
CA PRO A 467 -36.78 27.43 -5.22
C PRO A 467 -35.43 26.68 -5.39
N LEU A 468 -35.37 25.66 -6.23
CA LEU A 468 -34.17 24.81 -6.37
C LEU A 468 -33.50 25.07 -7.72
N GLY A 469 -32.31 25.66 -7.73
CA GLY A 469 -31.43 25.65 -8.90
C GLY A 469 -30.40 24.54 -8.76
N VAL A 470 -30.16 23.73 -9.79
CA VAL A 470 -29.09 22.71 -9.78
C VAL A 470 -28.12 23.01 -10.91
N ALA A 471 -26.85 23.17 -10.57
CA ALA A 471 -25.75 23.31 -11.52
C ALA A 471 -24.84 22.10 -11.37
N ALA A 472 -24.40 21.52 -12.48
CA ALA A 472 -23.37 20.49 -12.47
C ALA A 472 -22.08 21.08 -13.05
N PRO A 473 -21.25 21.78 -12.26
CA PRO A 473 -19.95 22.24 -12.73
C PRO A 473 -18.98 21.07 -12.89
N LEU A 474 -18.41 20.97 -14.08
CA LEU A 474 -17.21 20.18 -14.37
C LEU A 474 -16.08 21.18 -14.63
N GLU A 475 -15.06 21.17 -13.79
CA GLU A 475 -13.85 21.97 -13.96
C GLU A 475 -12.65 21.04 -14.14
N VAL A 476 -11.99 21.19 -15.29
CA VAL A 476 -10.79 20.44 -15.69
C VAL A 476 -9.65 21.43 -15.84
N ASN A 477 -8.59 21.26 -15.05
CA ASN A 477 -7.33 21.96 -15.21
C ASN A 477 -6.29 20.98 -15.80
N LEU A 478 -5.94 21.18 -17.05
CA LEU A 478 -4.99 20.36 -17.80
C LEU A 478 -3.66 21.10 -17.98
N ASN A 479 -2.59 20.38 -17.72
CA ASN A 479 -1.22 20.81 -17.94
C ASN A 479 -0.74 20.25 -19.29
N LEU A 480 -0.63 21.09 -20.32
CA LEU A 480 -0.41 20.64 -21.70
C LEU A 480 1.06 20.43 -22.09
N GLY A 481 2.00 20.76 -21.19
CA GLY A 481 3.43 20.62 -21.41
C GLY A 481 4.23 21.57 -20.51
N ASP A 482 5.52 21.76 -20.77
CA ASP A 482 6.37 22.59 -19.91
C ASP A 482 6.13 24.11 -20.07
N LEU A 483 6.73 24.94 -19.21
CA LEU A 483 6.74 26.40 -19.37
C LEU A 483 7.38 26.79 -20.72
N THR A 484 6.95 27.90 -21.29
CA THR A 484 7.50 28.34 -22.58
C THR A 484 8.94 28.88 -22.47
N PRO A 485 9.73 28.83 -23.56
CA PRO A 485 11.07 29.44 -23.60
C PRO A 485 11.10 30.93 -23.22
N ALA A 486 10.00 31.67 -23.46
CA ALA A 486 9.87 33.06 -23.06
C ALA A 486 9.89 33.23 -21.53
N VAL A 487 9.22 32.33 -20.80
CA VAL A 487 9.23 32.30 -19.33
C VAL A 487 10.63 31.96 -18.81
N TYR A 488 11.28 30.94 -19.38
CA TYR A 488 12.66 30.59 -19.01
C TYR A 488 13.64 31.74 -19.27
N SER A 489 13.55 32.40 -20.43
CA SER A 489 14.39 33.55 -20.74
C SER A 489 14.13 34.72 -19.78
N HIS A 490 12.88 34.96 -19.41
CA HIS A 490 12.54 36.00 -18.43
C HIS A 490 13.09 35.67 -17.04
N CYS A 491 12.87 34.45 -16.55
CA CYS A 491 13.33 34.04 -15.23
C CYS A 491 14.86 33.92 -15.16
N GLY A 492 15.53 33.40 -16.20
CA GLY A 492 16.99 33.32 -16.27
C GLY A 492 17.68 34.69 -16.24
N LYS A 493 17.04 35.74 -16.78
CA LYS A 493 17.54 37.13 -16.66
C LYS A 493 17.50 37.68 -15.22
N GLN A 494 16.75 37.05 -14.32
CA GLN A 494 16.71 37.45 -12.91
C GLN A 494 17.91 36.90 -12.10
N GLY A 495 18.81 36.12 -12.74
CA GLY A 495 19.99 35.54 -12.09
C GLY A 495 19.57 34.68 -10.90
N HIS A 496 19.90 35.11 -9.69
CA HIS A 496 19.58 34.38 -8.46
C HIS A 496 18.10 34.38 -8.09
N GLY A 497 17.30 35.28 -8.68
CA GLY A 497 15.84 35.25 -8.59
C GLY A 497 15.16 34.22 -9.50
N GLU A 498 15.92 33.52 -10.35
CA GLU A 498 15.38 32.58 -11.35
C GLU A 498 14.49 31.50 -10.71
N TYR A 499 14.92 30.90 -9.61
CA TYR A 499 14.13 29.88 -8.90
C TYR A 499 12.79 30.43 -8.40
N ASN A 500 12.79 31.60 -7.73
CA ASN A 500 11.57 32.21 -7.22
C ASN A 500 10.62 32.62 -8.37
N CYS A 501 11.17 33.12 -9.48
CA CYS A 501 10.42 33.39 -10.70
C CYS A 501 9.78 32.11 -11.25
N LEU A 502 10.55 31.04 -11.47
CA LEU A 502 10.04 29.77 -11.99
C LEU A 502 9.03 29.13 -11.04
N GLN A 503 9.27 29.17 -9.74
CA GLN A 503 8.35 28.66 -8.73
C GLN A 503 7.01 29.40 -8.79
N SER A 504 7.01 30.73 -8.94
CA SER A 504 5.77 31.49 -9.12
C SER A 504 4.99 31.09 -10.39
N MET A 505 5.69 30.76 -11.47
CA MET A 505 5.11 30.32 -12.74
C MET A 505 4.49 28.93 -12.63
N PHE A 506 5.20 27.97 -12.02
CA PHE A 506 4.68 26.63 -11.78
C PHE A 506 3.53 26.65 -10.76
N ASN A 507 3.59 27.48 -9.72
CA ASN A 507 2.47 27.65 -8.78
C ASN A 507 1.22 28.20 -9.47
N ALA A 508 1.36 29.16 -10.40
CA ALA A 508 0.23 29.68 -11.17
C ALA A 508 -0.37 28.65 -12.14
N ARG A 509 0.50 27.77 -12.68
CA ARG A 509 0.10 26.61 -13.48
C ARG A 509 -0.76 25.65 -12.64
N GLY A 510 -0.28 25.31 -11.43
CA GLY A 510 -0.96 24.43 -10.49
C GLY A 510 -0.98 22.95 -10.96
N PRO A 511 -1.47 22.03 -10.11
CA PRO A 511 -1.54 20.62 -10.46
C PRO A 511 -2.62 20.36 -11.52
N THR A 512 -2.43 19.27 -12.27
CA THR A 512 -3.46 18.72 -13.13
C THR A 512 -4.62 18.25 -12.25
N ARG A 513 -5.83 18.77 -12.50
CA ARG A 513 -7.00 18.53 -11.64
C ARG A 513 -8.25 18.31 -12.46
N VAL A 514 -9.03 17.31 -12.09
CA VAL A 514 -10.40 17.11 -12.57
C VAL A 514 -11.32 17.20 -11.37
N SER A 515 -12.26 18.13 -11.39
CA SER A 515 -13.28 18.28 -10.36
C SER A 515 -14.66 18.28 -10.98
N VAL A 516 -15.54 17.47 -10.39
CA VAL A 516 -16.94 17.40 -10.79
C VAL A 516 -17.77 17.64 -9.56
N GLY A 517 -18.66 18.62 -9.63
CA GLY A 517 -19.56 18.99 -8.56
C GLY A 517 -21.01 18.97 -9.04
N VAL A 518 -21.92 18.76 -8.09
CA VAL A 518 -23.33 19.14 -8.20
C VAL A 518 -23.56 20.19 -7.13
N ASP A 519 -23.78 21.42 -7.58
CA ASP A 519 -24.03 22.58 -6.74
C ASP A 519 -25.54 22.88 -6.79
N VAL A 520 -26.17 22.98 -5.62
CA VAL A 520 -27.59 23.33 -5.48
C VAL A 520 -27.69 24.74 -4.93
N LEU A 521 -28.35 25.62 -5.66
CA LEU A 521 -28.71 26.94 -5.17
C LEU A 521 -29.84 26.77 -4.16
N LEU A 522 -29.52 27.02 -2.90
CA LEU A 522 -30.50 27.12 -1.83
C LEU A 522 -30.72 28.61 -1.58
N GLY A 523 -31.74 29.18 -2.22
CA GLY A 523 -32.14 30.58 -2.03
C GLY A 523 -33.30 31.01 -2.94
N VAL A 524 -34.02 32.06 -2.52
CA VAL A 524 -35.18 32.61 -3.23
C VAL A 524 -34.76 33.89 -3.95
N SER A 525 -35.13 34.01 -5.22
CA SER A 525 -34.97 35.24 -6.00
C SER A 525 -36.19 36.14 -5.74
N ILE A 526 -36.00 37.36 -5.24
CA ILE A 526 -37.06 38.35 -5.06
C ILE A 526 -36.88 39.45 -6.14
N PRO A 527 -37.92 39.83 -6.90
CA PRO A 527 -37.78 40.63 -8.13
C PRO A 527 -37.29 42.09 -7.98
N VAL A 528 -36.88 42.53 -6.79
CA VAL A 528 -36.48 43.95 -6.57
C VAL A 528 -35.16 44.09 -5.78
N LEU A 529 -34.63 43.03 -5.16
CA LEU A 529 -33.45 43.12 -4.29
C LEU A 529 -32.26 42.24 -4.70
N GLY A 530 -32.35 41.53 -5.83
CA GLY A 530 -31.30 40.62 -6.30
C GLY A 530 -31.25 39.29 -5.54
N SER A 531 -30.54 38.32 -6.10
CA SER A 531 -30.53 36.93 -5.61
C SER A 531 -29.84 36.78 -4.25
N VAL A 532 -30.58 36.42 -3.20
CA VAL A 532 -29.99 35.99 -1.91
C VAL A 532 -30.10 34.47 -1.82
N GLY A 533 -29.10 33.80 -2.37
CA GLY A 533 -28.96 32.35 -2.33
C GLY A 533 -27.49 31.94 -2.41
N LYS A 534 -27.10 30.95 -1.60
CA LYS A 534 -25.74 30.40 -1.63
C LYS A 534 -25.79 29.07 -2.36
N TRP A 535 -24.96 28.91 -3.39
CA TRP A 535 -24.72 27.61 -4.02
C TRP A 535 -24.04 26.69 -3.00
N VAL A 536 -24.63 25.54 -2.73
CA VAL A 536 -24.11 24.51 -1.83
C VAL A 536 -23.77 23.27 -2.65
N ARG A 537 -22.50 22.86 -2.65
CA ARG A 537 -22.06 21.62 -3.27
C ARG A 537 -22.58 20.42 -2.48
N ILE A 538 -23.48 19.65 -3.07
CA ILE A 538 -24.09 18.48 -2.41
C ILE A 538 -23.36 17.17 -2.72
N LEU A 539 -22.72 17.08 -3.87
CA LEU A 539 -21.92 15.95 -4.32
C LEU A 539 -20.72 16.48 -5.09
N GLY A 540 -19.52 15.96 -4.80
CA GLY A 540 -18.35 16.30 -5.58
C GLY A 540 -17.25 15.27 -5.44
N PHE A 541 -16.59 14.98 -6.56
CA PHE A 541 -15.35 14.21 -6.57
C PHE A 541 -14.24 15.07 -7.16
N GLU A 542 -13.04 14.91 -6.60
CA GLU A 542 -11.86 15.63 -6.99
C GLU A 542 -10.71 14.66 -7.14
N MET A 543 -10.07 14.68 -8.30
CA MET A 543 -8.81 14.00 -8.55
C MET A 543 -7.78 15.07 -8.90
N ALA A 544 -6.76 15.23 -8.07
CA ALA A 544 -5.66 16.16 -8.30
C ALA A 544 -4.34 15.42 -8.15
N GLU A 545 -3.40 15.69 -9.05
CA GLU A 545 -2.01 15.31 -8.86
C GLU A 545 -1.42 16.04 -7.65
N LYS A 546 -0.40 15.46 -7.00
CA LYS A 546 0.35 16.19 -5.97
C LYS A 546 1.05 17.39 -6.62
N ASP A 547 1.03 18.53 -5.95
CA ASP A 547 1.72 19.73 -6.43
C ASP A 547 3.24 19.52 -6.38
N ASN A 548 3.85 19.34 -7.55
CA ASN A 548 5.29 19.19 -7.76
C ASN A 548 5.92 20.48 -8.33
N SER A 549 5.21 21.61 -8.30
CA SER A 549 5.66 22.90 -8.87
C SER A 549 7.02 23.33 -8.33
N ARG A 550 7.27 23.07 -7.05
CA ARG A 550 8.53 23.37 -6.36
C ARG A 550 9.70 22.55 -6.92
N GLU A 551 9.52 21.24 -7.07
CA GLU A 551 10.55 20.32 -7.58
C GLU A 551 10.87 20.60 -9.06
N LEU A 552 9.84 20.89 -9.87
CA LEU A 552 10.02 21.28 -11.27
C LEU A 552 10.80 22.59 -11.41
N ALA A 553 10.53 23.59 -10.55
CA ALA A 553 11.29 24.84 -10.50
C ALA A 553 12.75 24.61 -10.13
N MET A 554 13.02 23.75 -9.13
CA MET A 554 14.38 23.39 -8.70
C MET A 554 15.19 22.77 -9.86
N ASN A 555 14.62 21.73 -10.49
CA ASN A 555 15.26 21.00 -11.57
C ASN A 555 15.57 21.91 -12.77
N LYS A 556 14.67 22.85 -13.10
CA LYS A 556 14.84 23.75 -14.24
C LYS A 556 15.81 24.90 -13.98
N ALA A 557 15.84 25.46 -12.76
CA ALA A 557 16.83 26.45 -12.37
C ALA A 557 18.23 25.85 -12.14
N GLY A 558 18.35 24.51 -12.08
CA GLY A 558 19.58 23.84 -11.70
C GLY A 558 20.01 24.16 -10.27
N VAL A 559 19.03 24.34 -9.38
CA VAL A 559 19.26 24.64 -7.96
C VAL A 559 18.79 23.50 -7.08
N THR A 560 19.48 23.31 -5.97
CA THR A 560 19.04 22.48 -4.83
C THR A 560 18.59 23.39 -3.70
N ILE A 561 17.70 22.88 -2.84
CA ILE A 561 17.29 23.60 -1.63
C ILE A 561 18.04 23.02 -0.45
N GLU A 562 18.92 23.82 0.13
CA GLU A 562 19.68 23.49 1.32
C GLU A 562 18.91 23.92 2.57
N TYR A 563 18.61 22.95 3.43
CA TYR A 563 17.87 23.15 4.67
C TYR A 563 18.85 23.45 5.80
N ILE A 564 18.99 24.73 6.13
CA ILE A 564 19.91 25.21 7.17
C ILE A 564 19.29 25.08 8.56
N GLY A 565 17.95 25.13 8.64
CA GLY A 565 17.22 25.08 9.91
C GLY A 565 17.24 26.41 10.67
N SER A 566 16.85 26.37 11.95
CA SER A 566 16.80 27.55 12.83
C SER A 566 18.04 27.67 13.71
N ASN A 567 18.51 28.89 13.94
CA ASN A 567 19.60 29.16 14.88
C ASN A 567 19.12 30.16 15.93
N ARG A 568 18.65 29.68 17.09
CA ARG A 568 18.15 30.56 18.16
C ARG A 568 19.25 31.19 19.02
N GLU A 569 20.44 30.59 19.05
CA GLU A 569 21.54 31.02 19.92
C GLU A 569 22.31 32.22 19.35
N GLY A 570 22.05 32.61 18.08
CA GLY A 570 22.78 33.69 17.40
C GLY A 570 24.07 33.20 16.75
N GLY A 571 24.80 34.10 16.11
CA GLY A 571 26.06 33.77 15.43
C GLY A 571 25.89 33.05 14.09
N GLU A 572 26.95 32.36 13.67
CA GLU A 572 26.99 31.63 12.39
C GLU A 572 26.64 30.15 12.56
N LEU A 573 26.00 29.60 11.53
CA LEU A 573 25.69 28.18 11.44
C LEU A 573 26.36 27.61 10.19
N CYS A 574 27.27 26.65 10.41
CA CYS A 574 28.01 25.97 9.34
C CYS A 574 27.63 24.49 9.26
N GLY A 575 27.60 23.94 8.05
CA GLY A 575 27.27 22.54 7.76
C GLY A 575 27.78 22.11 6.38
N LYS A 576 27.55 20.85 6.03
CA LYS A 576 27.86 20.31 4.70
C LYS A 576 26.59 20.07 3.90
N THR A 577 26.56 20.56 2.66
CA THR A 577 25.42 20.43 1.74
C THR A 577 25.42 19.06 1.05
N PHE A 578 24.27 18.61 0.56
CA PHE A 578 24.13 17.29 -0.08
C PHE A 578 24.78 17.20 -1.46
N SER A 579 24.96 18.35 -2.11
CA SER A 579 25.63 18.47 -3.40
C SER A 579 26.64 19.61 -3.33
N ASN A 580 27.54 19.66 -4.31
CA ASN A 580 28.41 20.81 -4.47
C ASN A 580 27.51 21.99 -4.85
N VAL A 581 27.40 22.97 -3.95
CA VAL A 581 26.55 24.14 -4.20
C VAL A 581 27.36 25.41 -4.25
N ASN A 582 26.91 26.30 -5.11
CA ASN A 582 27.36 27.68 -5.14
C ASN A 582 26.18 28.58 -4.80
N CYS A 583 26.07 28.90 -3.51
CA CYS A 583 25.09 29.86 -3.01
C CYS A 583 25.64 31.27 -3.14
N ILE A 584 24.80 32.22 -3.53
CA ILE A 584 25.16 33.65 -3.40
C ILE A 584 25.14 34.10 -1.96
N LYS A 585 25.88 35.18 -1.69
CA LYS A 585 26.00 35.80 -0.37
C LYS A 585 24.66 36.14 0.24
N GLU A 586 23.72 36.60 -0.58
CA GLU A 586 22.40 37.05 -0.17
C GLU A 586 21.33 35.94 -0.24
N ALA A 587 21.70 34.66 -0.46
CA ALA A 587 20.74 33.58 -0.67
C ALA A 587 19.74 33.41 0.48
N GLY A 588 20.06 33.87 1.70
CA GLY A 588 19.15 33.83 2.85
C GLY A 588 18.21 35.04 2.97
N ASP A 589 18.41 36.09 2.16
CA ASP A 589 17.59 37.30 2.22
C ASP A 589 16.18 37.05 1.68
N LYS A 590 15.20 37.84 2.15
CA LYS A 590 13.77 37.67 1.86
C LYS A 590 13.39 37.45 0.40
N ASN A 591 14.11 38.04 -0.55
CA ASN A 591 13.80 37.93 -1.99
C ASN A 591 14.56 36.80 -2.69
N TYR A 592 15.57 36.21 -2.05
CA TYR A 592 16.45 35.19 -2.62
C TYR A 592 16.32 33.83 -1.92
N ARG A 593 15.84 33.80 -0.67
CA ARG A 593 15.58 32.54 0.06
C ARG A 593 14.41 31.78 -0.53
N ALA A 594 14.43 30.46 -0.34
CA ALA A 594 13.40 29.55 -0.84
C ALA A 594 12.15 29.49 0.07
N ASN A 595 12.22 30.05 1.27
CA ASN A 595 11.12 30.08 2.23
C ASN A 595 9.91 30.86 1.65
N THR A 596 8.78 30.17 1.47
CA THR A 596 7.57 30.77 0.89
C THR A 596 6.71 31.57 1.87
N GLN A 597 6.93 31.43 3.18
CA GLN A 597 5.99 31.90 4.21
C GLN A 597 6.48 33.07 5.08
N ASP A 598 7.75 33.49 4.95
CA ASP A 598 8.31 34.44 5.90
C ASP A 598 8.25 35.91 5.44
N LYS A 599 7.52 36.74 6.21
CA LYS A 599 7.40 38.19 6.01
C LYS A 599 8.57 38.99 6.59
N HIS A 600 9.43 38.39 7.42
CA HIS A 600 10.52 39.08 8.12
C HIS A 600 11.61 39.58 7.16
N GLY A 601 12.09 40.81 7.38
CA GLY A 601 13.10 41.49 6.56
C GLY A 601 14.54 41.16 6.95
N ASP A 602 14.78 39.98 7.52
CA ASP A 602 16.09 39.54 7.98
C ASP A 602 17.08 39.46 6.81
N ARG A 603 18.34 39.82 7.08
CA ARG A 603 19.43 39.76 6.09
C ARG A 603 20.48 38.74 6.52
N PHE A 604 20.98 37.97 5.58
CA PHE A 604 21.92 36.88 5.78
C PHE A 604 23.14 37.04 4.88
N HIS A 605 24.26 36.54 5.37
CA HIS A 605 25.48 36.35 4.60
C HIS A 605 25.78 34.86 4.56
N VAL A 606 25.71 34.30 3.36
CA VAL A 606 25.99 32.91 3.04
C VAL A 606 27.36 32.83 2.39
N TYR A 607 28.24 31.99 2.89
CA TYR A 607 29.62 31.90 2.39
C TYR A 607 30.19 30.49 2.65
N ARG A 608 31.26 30.12 1.92
CA ARG A 608 31.93 28.84 2.15
C ARG A 608 32.71 28.86 3.45
N ASN A 609 32.72 27.73 4.17
CA ASN A 609 33.41 27.66 5.46
C ASN A 609 34.92 27.96 5.28
N PRO A 610 35.46 29.04 5.86
CA PRO A 610 36.86 29.40 5.69
C PRO A 610 37.81 28.39 6.35
N ASN A 611 37.33 27.59 7.30
CA ASN A 611 38.12 26.54 7.94
C ASN A 611 38.24 25.26 7.09
N ASP A 612 37.45 25.15 6.02
CA ASP A 612 37.47 24.00 5.09
C ASP A 612 37.28 24.50 3.65
N GLU A 613 38.15 25.42 3.22
CA GLU A 613 38.05 26.12 1.93
C GLU A 613 38.12 25.18 0.71
N ASN A 614 38.67 23.98 0.92
CA ASN A 614 38.79 22.93 -0.09
C ASN A 614 37.54 22.03 -0.19
N ASP A 615 36.60 22.10 0.75
CA ASP A 615 35.35 21.34 0.66
C ASP A 615 34.28 22.19 -0.06
N PRO A 616 33.93 21.86 -1.32
CA PRO A 616 32.92 22.61 -2.08
C PRO A 616 31.51 22.51 -1.49
N ARG A 617 31.28 21.65 -0.48
CA ARG A 617 30.00 21.47 0.22
C ARG A 617 29.93 22.18 1.56
N ALA A 618 31.03 22.72 2.07
CA ALA A 618 31.04 23.40 3.35
C ALA A 618 30.41 24.80 3.21
N LEU A 619 29.24 24.99 3.81
CA LEU A 619 28.48 26.23 3.74
C LEU A 619 28.27 26.78 5.16
N CYS A 620 28.37 28.10 5.29
CA CYS A 620 28.11 28.84 6.52
C CYS A 620 27.08 29.93 6.24
N VAL A 621 26.19 30.15 7.22
CA VAL A 621 25.17 31.19 7.18
C VAL A 621 25.23 32.02 8.44
N ARG A 622 25.28 33.34 8.27
CA ARG A 622 25.26 34.30 9.38
C ARG A 622 24.24 35.39 9.13
N ARG A 623 23.44 35.72 10.14
CA ARG A 623 22.55 36.88 10.08
C ARG A 623 23.36 38.19 10.20
N VAL A 624 23.09 39.18 9.35
CA VAL A 624 23.87 40.44 9.30
C VAL A 624 23.12 41.69 9.77
N ASP A 625 21.79 41.66 9.82
CA ASP A 625 20.99 42.79 10.33
C ASP A 625 20.99 42.88 11.87
N ARG A 626 21.21 41.76 12.57
CA ARG A 626 21.48 41.71 14.03
C ARG A 626 22.46 40.59 14.34
N TRP A 627 23.70 40.94 14.65
CA TRP A 627 24.80 40.00 14.83
C TRP A 627 24.58 38.99 15.97
N ASP A 628 24.04 39.44 17.10
CA ASP A 628 23.82 38.60 18.30
C ASP A 628 22.43 37.93 18.32
N ALA A 629 21.57 38.24 17.35
CA ALA A 629 20.24 37.67 17.29
C ALA A 629 20.23 36.44 16.38
N GLY A 630 19.73 35.33 16.92
CA GLY A 630 19.39 34.17 16.12
C GLY A 630 18.29 34.42 15.07
N TRP A 631 17.97 33.39 14.29
CA TRP A 631 16.77 33.31 13.47
C TRP A 631 15.90 32.12 13.92
N GLY A 632 14.59 32.36 14.02
CA GLY A 632 13.63 31.36 14.50
C GLY A 632 13.03 30.47 13.41
N MET A 633 13.18 30.86 12.13
CA MET A 633 12.66 30.10 10.99
C MET A 633 13.58 28.95 10.60
N GLU A 634 13.02 27.91 9.97
CA GLU A 634 13.82 26.91 9.27
C GLU A 634 14.29 27.49 7.94
N LEU A 635 15.51 28.03 7.91
CA LEU A 635 16.01 28.72 6.73
C LEU A 635 16.26 27.73 5.58
N GLU A 636 15.74 28.05 4.40
CA GLU A 636 15.84 27.27 3.17
C GLU A 636 16.54 28.10 2.09
N LEU A 637 17.67 27.62 1.57
CA LEU A 637 18.48 28.33 0.57
C LEU A 637 18.38 27.64 -0.78
N ALA A 638 18.00 28.36 -1.84
CA ALA A 638 18.12 27.86 -3.21
C ALA A 638 19.54 28.14 -3.73
N CYS A 639 20.34 27.09 -3.90
CA CYS A 639 21.73 27.20 -4.33
C CYS A 639 21.97 26.46 -5.63
N LYS A 640 22.74 27.06 -6.54
CA LYS A 640 23.03 26.45 -7.85
C LYS A 640 23.95 25.25 -7.66
N VAL A 641 23.61 24.13 -8.27
CA VAL A 641 24.43 22.92 -8.22
C VAL A 641 25.64 23.12 -9.12
N ASP A 642 26.85 22.99 -8.57
CA ASP A 642 28.10 23.07 -9.31
C ASP A 642 28.57 21.67 -9.73
N ASN A 643 28.16 21.26 -10.93
CA ASN A 643 28.58 19.99 -11.52
C ASN A 643 29.97 20.06 -12.18
N SER A 644 30.64 21.22 -12.19
CA SER A 644 31.89 21.40 -12.94
C SER A 644 33.10 20.79 -12.24
N GLN A 645 33.04 20.66 -10.91
CA GLN A 645 34.05 19.97 -10.13
C GLN A 645 33.62 18.52 -9.98
N GLY A 646 34.26 17.61 -10.73
CA GLY A 646 34.10 16.15 -10.64
C GLY A 646 34.53 15.54 -9.30
N GLY A 647 34.38 16.29 -8.20
CA GLY A 647 34.63 15.85 -6.84
C GLY A 647 33.64 14.74 -6.49
N GLY A 648 34.20 13.53 -6.36
CA GLY A 648 33.48 12.30 -6.09
C GLY A 648 32.46 12.49 -4.99
N GLY A 649 31.18 12.47 -5.38
CA GLY A 649 30.12 12.34 -4.40
C GLY A 649 30.18 10.94 -3.85
N GLY A 650 30.59 10.82 -2.59
CA GLY A 650 30.35 9.59 -1.86
C GLY A 650 28.85 9.26 -1.90
N ILE A 651 28.54 7.99 -1.75
CA ILE A 651 27.18 7.49 -1.71
C ILE A 651 26.54 7.99 -0.42
N LEU A 652 25.37 8.61 -0.57
CA LEU A 652 24.63 9.19 0.54
C LEU A 652 23.80 8.11 1.23
N ILE A 653 24.03 7.91 2.53
CA ILE A 653 23.34 6.94 3.36
C ILE A 653 22.44 7.68 4.37
N PRO A 654 21.13 7.84 4.09
CA PRO A 654 20.22 8.53 4.99
C PRO A 654 19.78 7.61 6.14
N LEU A 655 20.39 7.77 7.31
CA LEU A 655 19.93 7.15 8.55
C LEU A 655 18.64 7.80 9.07
N GLY A 656 18.44 9.09 8.80
CA GLY A 656 17.25 9.84 9.23
C GLY A 656 17.20 10.02 10.75
N THR A 657 15.99 10.21 11.29
CA THR A 657 15.73 10.32 12.74
C THR A 657 15.44 8.94 13.35
N THR A 658 15.61 8.81 14.67
CA THR A 658 15.26 7.59 15.41
C THR A 658 14.91 7.88 16.86
N HIS A 659 14.00 7.09 17.43
CA HIS A 659 13.74 7.08 18.88
C HIS A 659 14.74 6.22 19.67
N HIS A 660 15.57 5.44 18.98
CA HIS A 660 16.52 4.47 19.54
C HIS A 660 17.96 4.98 19.40
N ASP A 661 18.86 4.59 20.30
CA ASP A 661 20.29 4.95 20.27
C ASP A 661 21.09 4.33 19.10
N LYS A 662 20.43 3.46 18.32
CA LYS A 662 20.95 2.80 17.13
C LYS A 662 19.95 2.88 15.99
N LYS A 663 20.45 3.11 14.78
CA LYS A 663 19.69 2.93 13.53
C LYS A 663 20.60 2.43 12.43
N CYS A 664 20.10 1.50 11.62
CA CYS A 664 20.82 0.80 10.57
C CYS A 664 20.04 0.89 9.26
N VAL A 665 20.73 1.25 8.18
CA VAL A 665 20.15 1.36 6.85
C VAL A 665 20.95 0.51 5.87
N MET A 666 20.25 -0.13 4.94
CA MET A 666 20.88 -0.89 3.87
C MET A 666 21.30 0.07 2.75
N PRO A 667 22.60 0.15 2.41
CA PRO A 667 23.07 1.04 1.35
C PRO A 667 22.68 0.48 -0.03
N PRO A 668 22.47 1.35 -1.04
CA PRO A 668 22.08 0.93 -2.40
C PRO A 668 23.16 0.08 -3.09
N GLU A 669 24.42 0.27 -2.69
CA GLU A 669 25.58 -0.50 -3.14
C GLU A 669 26.54 -0.71 -1.94
N PRO A 670 27.56 -1.58 -2.03
CA PRO A 670 28.49 -1.82 -0.94
C PRO A 670 29.35 -0.58 -0.70
N VAL A 671 29.28 -0.02 0.51
CA VAL A 671 29.98 1.21 0.87
C VAL A 671 30.95 1.01 2.03
N HIS A 672 31.95 1.90 2.11
CA HIS A 672 32.79 2.08 3.28
C HIS A 672 32.52 3.48 3.87
N CYS A 673 31.96 3.52 5.08
CA CYS A 673 31.73 4.76 5.80
C CYS A 673 32.84 4.94 6.85
N PRO A 674 33.57 6.07 6.84
CA PRO A 674 34.50 6.39 7.92
C PRO A 674 33.79 6.39 9.27
N GLY A 675 34.41 5.85 10.33
CA GLY A 675 33.77 5.73 11.65
C GLY A 675 33.31 7.07 12.26
N TRP A 676 33.91 8.18 11.81
CA TRP A 676 33.62 9.55 12.22
C TRP A 676 32.62 10.29 11.31
N SER A 677 32.11 9.67 10.24
CA SER A 677 31.25 10.34 9.25
C SER A 677 29.92 10.82 9.84
N GLY A 678 29.49 10.30 10.99
CA GLY A 678 28.33 10.79 11.73
C GLY A 678 28.61 11.97 12.67
N ASN A 679 29.86 12.36 12.90
CA ASN A 679 30.21 13.43 13.83
C ASN A 679 29.94 14.82 13.22
N ARG A 680 29.74 15.81 14.11
CA ARG A 680 29.52 17.20 13.72
C ARG A 680 30.66 17.69 12.81
N GLY A 681 30.30 18.34 11.70
CA GLY A 681 31.25 18.80 10.69
C GLY A 681 31.64 17.74 9.64
N HIS A 682 31.30 16.46 9.84
CA HIS A 682 31.57 15.41 8.85
C HIS A 682 30.30 14.80 8.26
N ARG A 683 29.19 14.79 9.01
CA ARG A 683 27.87 14.43 8.50
C ARG A 683 27.28 15.53 7.62
N LEU A 684 26.36 15.14 6.73
CA LEU A 684 25.63 16.07 5.90
C LEU A 684 24.47 16.72 6.67
N GLY A 685 24.19 17.99 6.38
CA GLY A 685 23.19 18.82 7.03
C GLY A 685 23.77 19.90 7.95
N PHE A 686 22.88 20.74 8.48
CA PHE A 686 23.18 21.90 9.33
C PHE A 686 22.56 21.70 10.71
N ASP A 687 23.13 20.80 11.51
CA ASP A 687 22.65 20.54 12.86
C ASP A 687 23.61 21.12 13.92
N ASN A 688 23.02 21.87 14.86
CA ASN A 688 23.71 22.47 15.99
C ASN A 688 23.99 21.50 17.14
N GLU A 689 23.53 20.25 17.02
CA GLU A 689 23.67 19.28 18.10
C GLU A 689 25.10 18.68 18.13
N ASP A 690 25.80 18.88 19.23
CA ASP A 690 27.07 18.20 19.56
C ASP A 690 26.81 16.72 19.93
N ALA A 691 26.21 15.97 19.00
CA ALA A 691 26.04 14.53 19.08
C ALA A 691 27.22 13.84 18.37
N GLY A 692 27.90 12.95 19.09
CA GLY A 692 28.91 12.06 18.54
C GLY A 692 28.31 10.71 18.16
N PHE A 693 28.72 10.17 17.02
CA PHE A 693 28.22 8.92 16.47
C PHE A 693 29.37 7.97 16.17
N LYS A 694 29.17 6.69 16.49
CA LYS A 694 30.00 5.59 16.01
C LYS A 694 29.30 4.93 14.84
N ILE A 695 29.94 4.97 13.69
CA ILE A 695 29.44 4.30 12.48
C ILE A 695 30.05 2.89 12.39
N THR A 696 29.20 1.88 12.26
CA THR A 696 29.57 0.46 12.13
C THR A 696 28.91 -0.16 10.89
N GLU A 697 29.51 -1.23 10.37
CA GLU A 697 28.92 -2.04 9.28
C GLU A 697 28.47 -3.39 9.88
N GLU A 698 27.17 -3.69 9.81
CA GLU A 698 26.58 -4.91 10.38
C GLU A 698 25.70 -5.62 9.34
N GLY A 699 26.04 -6.84 8.94
CA GLY A 699 25.22 -7.60 7.98
C GLY A 699 25.09 -6.95 6.59
N GLY A 700 26.01 -6.06 6.21
CA GLY A 700 25.92 -5.25 4.99
C GLY A 700 25.06 -3.99 5.13
N ARG A 701 24.61 -3.65 6.35
CA ARG A 701 23.99 -2.36 6.69
C ARG A 701 25.01 -1.42 7.30
N ILE A 702 24.74 -0.13 7.18
CA ILE A 702 25.47 0.92 7.89
C ILE A 702 24.64 1.33 9.10
N CYS A 703 25.23 1.22 10.28
CA CYS A 703 24.60 1.52 11.55
C CYS A 703 25.25 2.75 12.20
N GLY A 704 24.44 3.71 12.62
CA GLY A 704 24.85 4.80 13.50
C GLY A 704 24.50 4.48 14.95
N HIS A 705 25.47 4.55 15.84
CA HIS A 705 25.28 4.44 17.29
C HIS A 705 25.57 5.79 17.95
N LEU A 706 24.66 6.28 18.79
CA LEU A 706 24.85 7.52 19.54
C LEU A 706 25.82 7.28 20.71
N GLU A 707 27.08 7.72 20.61
CA GLU A 707 28.10 7.43 21.65
C GLU A 707 27.90 8.29 22.92
N HIS A 708 27.68 9.60 22.75
CA HIS A 708 27.65 10.52 23.89
C HIS A 708 26.75 11.74 23.64
N ARG A 709 25.69 11.90 24.45
CA ARG A 709 25.13 13.23 24.74
C ARG A 709 26.08 13.92 25.72
N ARG A 710 26.99 14.78 25.24
CA ARG A 710 27.78 15.62 26.16
C ARG A 710 26.79 16.31 27.12
N ARG A 711 27.09 16.17 28.41
CA ARG A 711 26.28 16.58 29.57
C ARG A 711 25.89 18.07 29.53
N ARG A 712 24.92 18.52 28.71
CA ARG A 712 24.09 19.71 29.02
C ARG A 712 23.11 19.32 30.16
N ARG A 713 23.71 18.95 31.30
CA ARG A 713 23.08 18.66 32.59
C ARG A 713 22.49 19.96 33.14
N ARG A 714 21.16 20.10 33.13
CA ARG A 714 20.31 20.39 34.32
C ARG A 714 18.97 21.08 34.00
N ARG A 715 18.80 21.84 32.91
CA ARG A 715 17.56 22.65 32.72
C ARG A 715 16.41 22.03 31.93
N HIS A 716 16.63 21.05 31.04
CA HIS A 716 15.54 20.43 30.24
C HIS A 716 15.04 19.06 30.74
N ARG A 717 15.46 18.63 31.94
CA ARG A 717 15.24 17.28 32.48
C ARG A 717 13.79 16.87 32.77
N ARG A 718 12.81 17.77 32.64
CA ARG A 718 11.40 17.50 32.99
C ARG A 718 10.46 17.16 31.83
N ARG A 719 10.87 17.31 30.55
CA ARG A 719 9.96 17.01 29.41
C ARG A 719 10.44 15.97 28.38
N ARG A 720 11.69 15.51 28.40
CA ARG A 720 12.24 14.57 27.40
C ARG A 720 12.90 13.32 28.03
N ARG A 721 12.18 12.57 28.88
CA ARG A 721 12.78 11.43 29.62
C ARG A 721 12.91 10.11 28.84
N ASN A 722 12.26 9.92 27.68
CA ASN A 722 12.09 8.57 27.14
C ASN A 722 12.60 8.32 25.69
N SER A 723 13.35 9.23 25.05
CA SER A 723 13.99 8.92 23.76
C SER A 723 15.51 8.80 23.91
N LEU A 724 16.00 7.59 23.68
CA LEU A 724 17.44 7.26 23.63
C LEU A 724 18.05 7.63 22.26
N GLY A 725 17.22 7.87 21.25
CA GLY A 725 17.67 8.26 19.91
C GLY A 725 17.90 9.74 19.67
N TRP A 726 17.89 10.12 18.39
CA TRP A 726 18.20 11.46 17.88
C TRP A 726 17.10 11.97 16.94
N ASP A 727 16.83 13.26 17.06
CA ASP A 727 15.80 14.03 16.35
C ASP A 727 16.34 14.69 15.06
N MET A 728 17.65 14.61 14.81
CA MET A 728 18.30 15.08 13.58
C MET A 728 18.16 14.09 12.42
N LYS A 729 18.03 14.59 11.18
CA LYS A 729 18.06 13.73 9.98
C LYS A 729 19.52 13.40 9.65
N LEU A 730 20.06 12.36 10.26
CA LEU A 730 21.45 11.96 10.02
C LEU A 730 21.60 11.40 8.59
N VAL A 731 22.49 11.99 7.79
CA VAL A 731 22.89 11.47 6.48
C VAL A 731 24.41 11.39 6.43
N LEU A 732 24.91 10.22 6.05
CA LEU A 732 26.34 9.95 5.95
C LEU A 732 26.77 10.02 4.48
N GLU A 733 27.98 10.48 4.25
CA GLU A 733 28.68 10.30 2.98
C GLU A 733 29.67 9.14 3.14
N CYS A 734 29.59 8.16 2.24
CA CYS A 734 30.40 6.95 2.28
C CYS A 734 31.03 6.66 0.92
N ASP A 735 32.22 6.07 0.91
CA ASP A 735 32.91 5.74 -0.34
C ASP A 735 32.36 4.44 -0.93
N SER A 736 32.16 4.39 -2.26
CA SER A 736 31.81 3.13 -2.94
C SER A 736 32.97 2.14 -2.79
N LYS A 737 32.67 0.87 -2.48
CA LYS A 737 33.66 -0.21 -2.56
C LYS A 737 33.93 -0.66 -4.01
N GLY A 738 33.32 -0.02 -5.01
CA GLY A 738 33.60 -0.25 -6.44
C GLY A 738 32.99 -1.53 -7.03
N HIS A 739 32.17 -2.25 -6.28
CA HIS A 739 31.50 -3.46 -6.76
C HIS A 739 30.08 -3.13 -7.20
N LYS A 740 29.80 -3.25 -8.50
CA LYS A 740 28.42 -3.23 -9.00
C LYS A 740 27.66 -4.39 -8.36
N THR A 741 26.56 -4.08 -7.66
CA THR A 741 25.62 -5.08 -7.15
C THR A 741 24.56 -5.40 -8.18
N ASP A 742 24.09 -6.65 -8.15
CA ASP A 742 22.98 -7.18 -8.94
C ASP A 742 21.60 -6.94 -8.28
N TYR A 743 21.56 -6.14 -7.21
CA TYR A 743 20.34 -5.81 -6.48
C TYR A 743 20.17 -4.30 -6.30
N VAL A 744 18.91 -3.88 -6.13
CA VAL A 744 18.49 -2.55 -5.70
C VAL A 744 17.86 -2.68 -4.31
N VAL A 745 18.04 -1.69 -3.43
CA VAL A 745 17.36 -1.68 -2.12
C VAL A 745 15.94 -1.17 -2.29
N GLN A 746 14.96 -1.95 -1.86
CA GLN A 746 13.54 -1.60 -1.91
C GLN A 746 12.95 -1.53 -0.50
N ASP A 747 12.20 -0.45 -0.25
CA ASP A 747 11.33 -0.35 0.93
C ASP A 747 10.05 -1.13 0.68
N ILE A 748 9.89 -2.26 1.37
CA ILE A 748 8.68 -3.07 1.36
C ILE A 748 7.77 -2.58 2.48
N ASN A 749 6.54 -2.18 2.13
CA ASN A 749 5.54 -1.75 3.10
C ASN A 749 4.58 -2.89 3.47
N PHE A 750 4.68 -3.39 4.70
CA PHE A 750 3.71 -4.31 5.29
C PHE A 750 2.51 -3.58 5.89
N GLY A 751 2.64 -2.30 6.22
CA GLY A 751 1.60 -1.52 6.86
C GLY A 751 1.32 -1.97 8.30
N THR A 752 0.14 -1.61 8.80
CA THR A 752 -0.40 -2.11 10.06
C THR A 752 -0.92 -3.54 9.89
N SER A 753 -1.02 -4.29 10.98
CA SER A 753 -1.64 -5.61 10.99
C SER A 753 -2.47 -5.80 12.26
N HIS A 754 -3.68 -6.31 12.12
CA HIS A 754 -4.47 -6.74 13.28
C HIS A 754 -4.08 -8.16 13.77
N THR A 755 -3.42 -8.95 12.94
CA THR A 755 -2.91 -10.29 13.24
C THR A 755 -1.41 -10.26 13.52
N ASN A 756 -0.91 -11.25 14.27
CA ASN A 756 0.51 -11.39 14.58
C ASN A 756 1.40 -11.72 13.36
N MET A 757 0.79 -11.96 12.20
CA MET A 757 1.49 -12.28 10.97
C MET A 757 0.81 -11.59 9.79
N LYS A 758 1.61 -11.13 8.84
CA LYS A 758 1.13 -10.57 7.58
C LYS A 758 2.08 -10.95 6.45
N CYS A 759 1.53 -11.30 5.31
CA CYS A 759 2.24 -11.71 4.12
C CYS A 759 1.86 -10.79 2.96
N LEU A 760 2.84 -10.48 2.12
CA LEU A 760 2.62 -9.72 0.89
C LEU A 760 3.32 -10.40 -0.27
N LEU A 761 2.75 -10.22 -1.45
CA LEU A 761 3.32 -10.71 -2.69
C LEU A 761 4.14 -9.59 -3.36
N PRO A 762 5.49 -9.62 -3.28
CA PRO A 762 6.34 -8.67 -3.98
C PRO A 762 6.27 -8.93 -5.50
N THR A 763 6.56 -7.94 -6.34
CA THR A 763 6.65 -8.10 -7.81
C THR A 763 8.01 -8.60 -8.29
N HIS A 764 8.97 -8.70 -7.38
CA HIS A 764 10.37 -9.03 -7.66
C HIS A 764 10.84 -10.08 -6.68
N ARG A 765 11.93 -10.77 -7.01
CA ARG A 765 12.62 -11.60 -6.03
C ARG A 765 13.24 -10.67 -4.99
N VAL A 766 12.80 -10.80 -3.75
CA VAL A 766 13.31 -10.00 -2.63
C VAL A 766 14.01 -10.89 -1.60
N LYS A 767 15.14 -10.42 -1.08
CA LYS A 767 15.85 -11.03 0.04
C LYS A 767 15.97 -10.01 1.16
N CYS A 768 15.23 -10.26 2.23
CA CYS A 768 15.26 -9.43 3.44
C CYS A 768 16.11 -10.14 4.51
N GLU A 769 16.73 -9.36 5.40
CA GLU A 769 17.22 -9.92 6.66
C GLU A 769 16.01 -10.34 7.51
N TRP A 770 16.15 -11.45 8.24
CA TRP A 770 15.05 -11.99 9.04
C TRP A 770 14.59 -11.05 10.14
N ASP A 771 15.46 -10.14 10.59
CA ASP A 771 15.18 -9.14 11.63
C ASP A 771 15.05 -7.71 11.07
N ALA A 772 14.86 -7.54 9.75
CA ALA A 772 14.78 -6.22 9.11
C ALA A 772 13.62 -5.36 9.62
N GLY A 773 12.62 -5.94 10.30
CA GLY A 773 11.51 -5.24 10.94
C GLY A 773 11.80 -4.69 12.34
N ASN A 774 12.91 -5.08 12.95
CA ASN A 774 13.26 -4.68 14.32
C ASN A 774 13.55 -3.18 14.40
N ALA A 775 13.34 -2.60 15.59
CA ALA A 775 13.27 -1.15 15.77
C ALA A 775 14.44 -0.31 15.26
N HIS A 776 15.64 -0.86 15.24
CA HIS A 776 16.83 -0.19 14.75
C HIS A 776 17.16 -0.52 13.27
N LYS A 777 16.47 -1.49 12.64
CA LYS A 777 16.70 -1.91 11.24
C LYS A 777 15.55 -1.58 10.29
N ARG A 778 14.33 -1.40 10.80
CA ARG A 778 13.18 -1.03 9.96
C ARG A 778 13.36 0.35 9.33
N ALA A 779 12.77 0.52 8.16
CA ALA A 779 12.88 1.76 7.38
C ALA A 779 12.13 2.92 8.05
N ASN A 780 11.00 2.62 8.72
CA ASN A 780 10.20 3.60 9.44
C ASN A 780 10.63 3.73 10.91
N ASP A 781 10.67 4.96 11.42
CA ASP A 781 10.93 5.22 12.84
C ASP A 781 9.64 5.12 13.67
N HIS A 782 9.69 4.35 14.76
CA HIS A 782 8.57 4.18 15.68
C HIS A 782 9.10 3.96 17.10
N LYS A 783 8.35 4.45 18.09
CA LYS A 783 8.75 4.41 19.51
C LYS A 783 8.78 3.00 20.09
N ASN A 784 7.92 2.11 19.59
CA ASN A 784 7.80 0.76 20.14
C ASN A 784 8.99 -0.11 19.76
N GLY A 785 9.41 -0.97 20.68
CA GLY A 785 10.53 -1.89 20.53
C GLY A 785 10.17 -3.21 19.84
N ASP A 786 9.04 -3.28 19.14
CA ASP A 786 8.51 -4.49 18.50
C ASP A 786 9.60 -5.25 17.71
N GLN A 787 9.60 -6.59 17.87
CA GLN A 787 10.53 -7.50 17.20
C GLN A 787 9.80 -8.33 16.15
N PHE A 788 10.45 -8.57 15.02
CA PHE A 788 9.87 -9.23 13.87
C PHE A 788 10.79 -10.30 13.32
N HIS A 789 10.18 -11.37 12.84
CA HIS A 789 10.78 -12.39 12.01
C HIS A 789 10.21 -12.30 10.60
N ILE A 790 11.08 -12.19 9.59
CA ILE A 790 10.74 -12.01 8.18
C ILE A 790 11.31 -13.18 7.38
N TRP A 791 10.49 -13.79 6.53
CA TRP A 791 10.92 -14.89 5.67
C TRP A 791 10.15 -14.88 4.35
N ASN A 792 10.71 -15.54 3.34
CA ASN A 792 9.98 -15.86 2.12
C ASN A 792 9.29 -17.21 2.32
N SER A 793 7.97 -17.26 2.12
CA SER A 793 7.23 -18.53 2.08
C SER A 793 7.61 -19.34 0.85
N HIS A 794 7.30 -20.65 0.87
CA HIS A 794 7.43 -21.53 -0.29
C HIS A 794 6.64 -21.01 -1.51
N THR A 795 5.60 -20.23 -1.30
CA THR A 795 4.77 -19.63 -2.36
C THR A 795 5.29 -18.27 -2.86
N ASN A 796 6.48 -17.84 -2.44
CA ASN A 796 7.10 -16.54 -2.71
C ASN A 796 6.38 -15.33 -2.10
N HIS A 797 5.54 -15.54 -1.07
CA HIS A 797 5.10 -14.43 -0.25
C HIS A 797 6.23 -14.02 0.68
N LEU A 798 6.44 -12.72 0.83
CA LEU A 798 7.27 -12.22 1.89
C LEU A 798 6.38 -12.04 3.11
N CYS A 799 6.64 -12.81 4.15
CA CYS A 799 5.86 -12.83 5.39
C CYS A 799 6.65 -12.18 6.53
N VAL A 800 5.91 -11.53 7.43
CA VAL A 800 6.44 -10.98 8.67
C VAL A 800 5.56 -11.43 9.84
N LYS A 801 6.19 -11.90 10.91
CA LYS A 801 5.55 -12.27 12.17
C LYS A 801 6.16 -11.45 13.29
N ARG A 802 5.34 -10.88 14.16
CA ARG A 802 5.86 -10.23 15.37
C ARG A 802 6.19 -11.30 16.41
N THR A 803 7.36 -11.18 17.03
CA THR A 803 7.93 -12.21 17.92
C THR A 803 7.89 -11.83 19.39
N ASP A 804 7.77 -10.54 19.72
CA ASP A 804 7.72 -10.06 21.10
C ASP A 804 6.30 -10.07 21.71
N ALA A 805 5.24 -10.12 20.88
CA ALA A 805 3.87 -10.20 21.36
C ALA A 805 2.93 -10.89 20.35
N GLY A 806 1.94 -11.62 20.86
CA GLY A 806 1.02 -12.45 20.06
C GLY A 806 -0.13 -11.73 19.34
N GLY A 807 -0.30 -10.42 19.53
CA GLY A 807 -1.26 -9.61 18.75
C GLY A 807 -0.68 -9.07 17.44
N GLY A 808 -1.47 -8.32 16.67
CA GLY A 808 -0.95 -7.52 15.57
C GLY A 808 -0.16 -6.26 16.00
N TRP A 809 0.27 -5.46 15.04
CA TRP A 809 1.02 -4.22 15.25
C TRP A 809 0.30 -3.00 14.64
N GLY A 810 0.30 -1.89 15.38
CA GLY A 810 -0.39 -0.65 14.98
C GLY A 810 0.45 0.31 14.13
N MET A 811 1.72 0.01 13.87
CA MET A 811 2.61 0.87 13.07
C MET A 811 2.61 0.49 11.59
N ASP A 812 2.84 1.46 10.70
CA ASP A 812 3.03 1.25 9.26
C ASP A 812 4.43 0.62 9.02
N LEU A 813 4.54 -0.69 9.24
CA LEU A 813 5.83 -1.41 9.19
C LEU A 813 6.43 -1.37 7.78
N ARG A 814 7.62 -0.78 7.64
CA ARG A 814 8.39 -0.73 6.39
C ARG A 814 9.77 -1.33 6.59
N VAL A 815 10.18 -2.19 5.68
CA VAL A 815 11.46 -2.92 5.79
C VAL A 815 12.28 -2.79 4.52
N GLN A 816 13.60 -2.66 4.66
CA GLN A 816 14.53 -2.62 3.53
C GLN A 816 14.95 -4.04 3.13
N CYS A 817 14.74 -4.36 1.86
CA CYS A 817 15.09 -5.65 1.27
C CYS A 817 15.92 -5.47 0.01
N LYS A 818 16.76 -6.46 -0.30
CA LYS A 818 17.47 -6.54 -1.57
C LYS A 818 16.52 -7.04 -2.64
N GLN A 819 16.20 -6.20 -3.61
CA GLN A 819 15.36 -6.50 -4.78
C GLN A 819 16.28 -6.88 -5.95
N TYR A 820 16.06 -8.06 -6.53
CA TYR A 820 16.75 -8.52 -7.74
C TYR A 820 15.83 -8.35 -8.96
N GLU A 821 16.13 -9.04 -10.07
CA GLU A 821 15.36 -9.00 -11.31
C GLU A 821 13.85 -9.16 -11.12
N GLN A 822 13.08 -8.45 -11.96
CA GLN A 822 11.64 -8.55 -12.01
C GLN A 822 11.25 -9.90 -12.64
N LEU A 823 10.62 -10.76 -11.84
CA LEU A 823 10.24 -12.10 -12.28
C LEU A 823 8.78 -12.17 -12.73
N TRP A 824 7.88 -11.36 -12.15
CA TRP A 824 6.45 -11.42 -12.47
C TRP A 824 5.76 -10.04 -12.34
N GLY A 825 4.67 -9.87 -13.07
CA GLY A 825 3.69 -8.83 -12.83
C GLY A 825 2.78 -9.18 -11.65
N LYS A 826 2.09 -8.19 -11.10
CA LYS A 826 1.10 -8.36 -10.04
C LYS A 826 -0.22 -7.79 -10.54
N THR A 827 -1.31 -8.52 -10.35
CA THR A 827 -2.66 -8.02 -10.63
C THR A 827 -3.55 -8.26 -9.43
N LYS A 828 -4.46 -7.31 -9.20
CA LYS A 828 -5.45 -7.42 -8.14
C LYS A 828 -6.71 -8.06 -8.71
N VAL A 829 -7.15 -9.15 -8.09
CA VAL A 829 -8.39 -9.83 -8.43
C VAL A 829 -9.42 -9.51 -7.35
N THR A 830 -10.54 -8.91 -7.77
CA THR A 830 -11.66 -8.59 -6.88
C THR A 830 -12.77 -9.60 -7.07
N ILE A 831 -12.96 -10.47 -6.08
CA ILE A 831 -14.07 -11.41 -6.00
C ILE A 831 -15.15 -10.76 -5.13
N GLY A 832 -16.22 -10.25 -5.75
CA GLY A 832 -17.26 -9.53 -5.01
C GLY A 832 -17.95 -10.41 -3.94
N SER A 833 -18.77 -9.82 -3.06
CA SER A 833 -19.53 -10.57 -2.06
C SER A 833 -20.36 -11.74 -2.64
N SER A 834 -20.50 -12.83 -1.88
CA SER A 834 -21.26 -14.03 -2.27
C SER A 834 -22.32 -14.36 -1.23
N ARG A 835 -23.44 -14.95 -1.66
CA ARG A 835 -24.40 -15.61 -0.76
C ARG A 835 -24.12 -17.10 -0.60
N HIS A 836 -23.21 -17.64 -1.41
CA HIS A 836 -22.82 -19.05 -1.47
C HIS A 836 -21.39 -19.21 -0.95
N ASN A 837 -21.04 -20.43 -0.51
CA ASN A 837 -19.72 -20.76 0.02
C ASN A 837 -18.58 -20.62 -1.01
N GLU A 838 -18.91 -20.51 -2.29
CA GLU A 838 -17.97 -20.36 -3.39
C GLU A 838 -18.43 -19.26 -4.35
N LYS A 839 -17.47 -18.58 -4.97
CA LYS A 839 -17.72 -17.63 -6.04
C LYS A 839 -16.49 -17.52 -6.93
N CYS A 840 -16.73 -17.51 -8.23
CA CYS A 840 -15.71 -17.38 -9.25
C CYS A 840 -15.86 -16.05 -9.99
N VAL A 841 -14.74 -15.47 -10.40
CA VAL A 841 -14.70 -14.32 -11.32
C VAL A 841 -13.86 -14.65 -12.53
N HIS A 842 -14.38 -14.37 -13.72
CA HIS A 842 -13.65 -14.57 -14.97
C HIS A 842 -12.49 -13.57 -15.05
N PHE A 843 -11.31 -14.05 -15.44
CA PHE A 843 -10.13 -13.23 -15.65
C PHE A 843 -9.52 -13.52 -17.03
N ALA A 844 -9.54 -12.54 -17.92
CA ALA A 844 -9.15 -12.73 -19.32
C ALA A 844 -7.61 -12.85 -19.53
N GLN A 845 -6.81 -12.55 -18.52
CA GLN A 845 -5.35 -12.53 -18.65
C GLN A 845 -4.77 -13.93 -18.46
N LYS A 846 -4.08 -14.44 -19.50
CA LYS A 846 -3.31 -15.68 -19.42
C LYS A 846 -2.12 -15.54 -18.45
N GLY A 847 -1.74 -16.65 -17.80
CA GLY A 847 -0.59 -16.68 -16.87
C GLY A 847 -0.87 -16.12 -15.48
N LEU A 848 -2.14 -15.97 -15.10
CA LEU A 848 -2.55 -15.59 -13.75
C LEU A 848 -2.33 -16.77 -12.79
N ARG A 849 -1.61 -16.54 -11.69
CA ARG A 849 -1.44 -17.47 -10.59
C ARG A 849 -1.75 -16.80 -9.26
N CYS A 850 -2.76 -17.32 -8.58
CA CYS A 850 -3.12 -16.90 -7.23
C CYS A 850 -2.65 -17.99 -6.26
N ASP A 851 -2.12 -17.58 -5.12
CA ASP A 851 -1.82 -18.49 -4.01
C ASP A 851 -3.13 -18.94 -3.36
N ASP A 852 -3.19 -20.20 -2.94
CA ASP A 852 -4.40 -20.81 -2.39
C ASP A 852 -4.84 -20.17 -1.07
N LEU A 853 -3.89 -19.57 -0.33
CA LEU A 853 -4.11 -18.79 0.87
C LEU A 853 -4.19 -17.29 0.61
N ALA A 854 -4.10 -16.81 -0.65
CA ALA A 854 -4.21 -15.38 -0.98
C ALA A 854 -5.53 -14.76 -0.47
N GLY A 855 -6.54 -15.61 -0.32
CA GLY A 855 -7.83 -15.28 0.24
C GLY A 855 -7.87 -15.24 1.77
N ASN A 856 -6.82 -15.55 2.52
CA ASN A 856 -6.81 -15.48 3.99
C ASN A 856 -6.43 -14.10 4.50
N ARG A 857 -6.84 -13.79 5.73
CA ARG A 857 -6.70 -12.46 6.33
C ARG A 857 -5.26 -11.94 6.29
N GLU A 858 -4.29 -12.83 6.53
CA GLU A 858 -2.86 -12.50 6.58
C GLU A 858 -2.27 -12.18 5.20
N TYR A 859 -2.90 -12.63 4.11
CA TYR A 859 -2.40 -12.51 2.73
C TYR A 859 -3.15 -11.45 1.90
N ARG A 860 -4.30 -10.97 2.38
CA ARG A 860 -5.11 -9.97 1.67
C ARG A 860 -4.48 -8.58 1.72
N SER A 861 -4.70 -7.84 0.64
CA SER A 861 -4.30 -6.43 0.56
C SER A 861 -5.15 -5.49 1.44
N MET A 862 -6.35 -5.92 1.87
CA MET A 862 -7.25 -5.17 2.74
C MET A 862 -7.49 -5.90 4.08
N ASP A 863 -7.20 -5.20 5.17
CA ASP A 863 -7.40 -5.67 6.54
C ASP A 863 -8.86 -5.36 6.95
N THR A 864 -9.78 -6.27 6.63
CA THR A 864 -11.17 -6.20 7.13
C THR A 864 -11.31 -7.10 8.36
N ASP A 865 -11.99 -6.63 9.40
CA ASP A 865 -12.12 -7.25 10.74
C ASP A 865 -12.84 -8.62 10.82
N LYS A 866 -12.99 -9.35 9.71
CA LYS A 866 -13.66 -10.65 9.70
C LYS A 866 -12.63 -11.77 9.66
N GLU A 867 -12.75 -12.71 10.60
CA GLU A 867 -11.98 -13.96 10.69
C GLU A 867 -12.36 -14.97 9.59
N ASP A 868 -12.67 -14.49 8.39
CA ASP A 868 -13.06 -15.35 7.27
C ASP A 868 -11.79 -15.94 6.64
N SER A 869 -11.79 -17.25 6.38
CA SER A 869 -10.70 -17.96 5.69
C SER A 869 -11.19 -18.47 4.34
N PHE A 870 -10.35 -18.41 3.31
CA PHE A 870 -10.69 -18.80 1.96
C PHE A 870 -9.59 -19.65 1.35
N TYR A 871 -10.02 -20.66 0.61
CA TYR A 871 -9.21 -21.40 -0.34
C TYR A 871 -9.42 -20.79 -1.73
N ILE A 872 -8.33 -20.38 -2.37
CA ILE A 872 -8.34 -19.84 -3.73
C ILE A 872 -7.91 -20.92 -4.72
N GLU A 873 -8.64 -21.04 -5.81
CA GLU A 873 -8.29 -21.95 -6.90
C GLU A 873 -8.55 -21.31 -8.26
N LEU A 874 -7.81 -21.76 -9.27
CA LEU A 874 -7.95 -21.33 -10.65
C LEU A 874 -8.65 -22.44 -11.45
N ARG A 875 -9.79 -22.13 -12.07
CA ARG A 875 -10.57 -23.06 -12.92
C ARG A 875 -10.98 -22.37 -14.20
N ASP A 876 -10.60 -22.89 -15.37
CA ASP A 876 -11.07 -22.42 -16.68
C ASP A 876 -11.02 -20.88 -16.86
N ASN A 877 -9.87 -20.26 -16.59
CA ASN A 877 -9.70 -18.79 -16.59
C ASN A 877 -10.59 -18.02 -15.59
N HIS A 878 -11.10 -18.70 -14.56
CA HIS A 878 -11.75 -18.09 -13.43
C HIS A 878 -10.90 -18.23 -12.17
N VAL A 879 -10.96 -17.21 -11.32
CA VAL A 879 -10.44 -17.28 -9.96
C VAL A 879 -11.61 -17.52 -9.02
N CYS A 880 -11.61 -18.68 -8.39
CA CYS A 880 -12.65 -19.11 -7.46
C CYS A 880 -12.14 -18.96 -6.03
N ALA A 881 -12.97 -18.37 -5.17
CA ALA A 881 -12.75 -18.36 -3.73
C ALA A 881 -13.81 -19.21 -3.05
N ARG A 882 -13.37 -20.16 -2.24
CA ARG A 882 -14.22 -21.00 -1.41
C ARG A 882 -13.93 -20.74 0.06
N ARG A 883 -14.95 -20.36 0.81
CA ARG A 883 -14.81 -20.08 2.24
C ARG A 883 -14.61 -21.39 3.02
N THR A 884 -13.65 -21.41 3.96
CA THR A 884 -13.21 -22.63 4.68
C THR A 884 -13.57 -22.61 6.18
N ASP A 885 -13.89 -21.45 6.75
CA ASP A 885 -14.24 -21.29 8.18
C ASP A 885 -15.69 -21.69 8.52
N GLY A 886 -16.53 -21.99 7.53
CA GLY A 886 -17.96 -22.29 7.71
C GLY A 886 -18.30 -23.56 8.51
N GLY A 887 -17.34 -24.48 8.68
CA GLY A 887 -17.60 -25.79 9.31
C GLY A 887 -17.59 -25.82 10.84
N ARG A 888 -17.06 -24.80 11.53
CA ARG A 888 -16.77 -24.89 12.98
C ARG A 888 -17.85 -24.35 13.94
N ARG A 889 -18.97 -23.79 13.46
CA ARG A 889 -20.05 -23.30 14.35
C ARG A 889 -21.04 -24.40 14.73
N ARG A 890 -20.76 -25.11 15.82
CA ARG A 890 -21.63 -26.12 16.45
C ARG A 890 -22.96 -25.53 16.94
N ARG A 891 -24.06 -26.10 16.41
CA ARG A 891 -25.30 -26.51 17.10
C ARG A 891 -25.70 -25.76 18.39
N HIS A 892 -26.07 -24.47 18.30
CA HIS A 892 -27.01 -23.91 19.27
C HIS A 892 -28.25 -23.33 18.56
N ARG A 893 -29.33 -24.11 18.67
CA ARG A 893 -30.77 -23.78 18.56
C ARG A 893 -31.15 -22.42 17.94
N ARG A 894 -31.51 -22.44 16.66
CA ARG A 894 -32.87 -22.17 16.09
C ARG A 894 -32.73 -21.66 14.65
N ARG A 895 -33.12 -22.53 13.70
CA ARG A 895 -33.55 -22.32 12.30
C ARG A 895 -33.51 -20.88 11.72
N ARG A 896 -32.35 -20.21 11.67
CA ARG A 896 -32.09 -19.16 10.68
C ARG A 896 -31.23 -19.76 9.58
N ARG A 897 -31.73 -19.71 8.34
CA ARG A 897 -30.99 -20.06 7.12
C ARG A 897 -29.70 -19.24 7.10
N TRP A 898 -28.58 -19.83 7.50
CA TRP A 898 -27.27 -19.19 7.39
C TRP A 898 -26.89 -19.24 5.91
N THR A 899 -26.78 -18.08 5.28
CA THR A 899 -26.17 -17.98 3.96
C THR A 899 -24.68 -18.25 4.13
N GLU A 900 -24.19 -19.34 3.53
CA GLU A 900 -22.78 -19.79 3.60
C GLU A 900 -21.80 -18.84 2.89
N GLY A 901 -22.27 -17.71 2.37
CA GLY A 901 -21.45 -16.73 1.69
C GLY A 901 -20.75 -15.71 2.59
N TRP A 902 -20.16 -14.70 1.97
CA TRP A 902 -19.41 -13.60 2.61
C TRP A 902 -19.89 -12.25 2.09
N GLY A 903 -20.01 -11.27 3.00
CA GLY A 903 -20.69 -10.01 2.72
C GLY A 903 -19.82 -8.89 2.12
N THR A 904 -18.51 -9.09 1.98
CA THR A 904 -17.56 -8.06 1.52
C THR A 904 -16.87 -8.50 0.23
N ASN A 905 -16.33 -7.55 -0.53
CA ASN A 905 -15.49 -7.90 -1.68
C ASN A 905 -14.16 -8.44 -1.17
N LEU A 906 -13.74 -9.55 -1.73
CA LEU A 906 -12.46 -10.19 -1.47
C LEU A 906 -11.46 -9.68 -2.52
N GLU A 907 -10.48 -8.90 -2.10
CA GLU A 907 -9.41 -8.40 -2.97
C GLU A 907 -8.11 -9.14 -2.69
N ILE A 908 -7.70 -9.98 -3.65
CA ILE A 908 -6.50 -10.78 -3.57
C ILE A 908 -5.47 -10.34 -4.60
N ASP A 909 -4.21 -10.50 -4.24
CA ASP A 909 -3.08 -10.20 -5.11
C ASP A 909 -2.61 -11.50 -5.77
N CYS A 910 -2.60 -11.52 -7.11
CA CYS A 910 -2.18 -12.67 -7.90
C CYS A 910 -0.96 -12.31 -8.76
N LYS A 911 -0.07 -13.29 -8.95
CA LYS A 911 1.04 -13.19 -9.89
C LYS A 911 0.48 -13.22 -11.31
N VAL A 912 1.01 -12.38 -12.17
CA VAL A 912 0.87 -12.51 -13.62
C VAL A 912 2.26 -12.78 -14.14
N ILE A 913 2.51 -13.99 -14.62
CA ILE A 913 3.80 -14.29 -15.23
C ILE A 913 3.85 -13.52 -16.55
N GLN A 914 4.69 -12.48 -16.59
CA GLN A 914 4.90 -11.66 -17.78
C GLN A 914 6.02 -12.28 -18.59
N GLY A 915 5.69 -12.82 -19.77
CA GLY A 915 6.68 -13.32 -20.71
C GLY A 915 6.01 -13.94 -21.94
N PRO A 916 6.72 -14.02 -23.07
CA PRO A 916 6.32 -14.92 -24.14
C PRO A 916 6.31 -16.34 -23.58
N TRP A 917 5.21 -17.04 -23.76
CA TRP A 917 5.09 -18.45 -23.40
C TRP A 917 5.52 -19.29 -24.61
N ASP A 918 6.23 -20.38 -24.35
CA ASP A 918 6.50 -21.41 -25.34
C ASP A 918 5.86 -22.73 -24.91
N ILE A 919 5.36 -23.48 -25.89
CA ILE A 919 4.77 -24.79 -25.64
C ILE A 919 5.88 -25.82 -25.82
N VAL A 920 6.19 -26.55 -24.75
CA VAL A 920 7.21 -27.59 -24.71
C VAL A 920 6.52 -28.96 -24.82
N PRO A 921 6.52 -29.60 -26.02
CA PRO A 921 5.91 -30.91 -26.20
C PRO A 921 6.84 -32.02 -25.74
N ILE A 922 6.70 -32.48 -24.49
CA ILE A 922 7.45 -33.66 -23.99
C ILE A 922 7.00 -34.92 -24.72
N GLY A 923 5.74 -35.01 -25.13
CA GLY A 923 5.19 -36.17 -25.82
C GLY A 923 5.01 -37.39 -24.91
N GLY A 924 4.55 -38.52 -25.46
CA GLY A 924 4.31 -39.76 -24.69
C GLY A 924 5.57 -40.55 -24.35
N CYS A 925 5.72 -41.07 -23.13
CA CYS A 925 6.82 -41.97 -22.78
C CYS A 925 6.47 -43.41 -23.17
N GLY A 926 7.15 -43.96 -24.19
CA GLY A 926 7.20 -45.41 -24.43
C GLY A 926 7.99 -46.10 -23.31
N THR A 927 7.57 -47.29 -22.89
CA THR A 927 8.29 -48.09 -21.88
C THR A 927 9.70 -48.44 -22.37
N PRO A 928 10.75 -48.40 -21.53
CA PRO A 928 10.71 -48.57 -20.07
C PRO A 928 11.21 -47.39 -19.24
N SER A 929 11.54 -46.23 -19.83
CA SER A 929 12.36 -45.22 -19.15
C SER A 929 11.69 -44.46 -17.99
N HIS A 930 10.39 -44.64 -17.72
CA HIS A 930 9.59 -43.95 -16.69
C HIS A 930 9.55 -42.41 -16.78
N TYR A 931 10.46 -41.76 -17.52
CA TYR A 931 10.51 -40.33 -17.78
C TYR A 931 10.86 -40.05 -19.24
N ARG A 932 10.55 -38.84 -19.70
CA ARG A 932 10.85 -38.35 -21.04
C ARG A 932 11.33 -36.92 -20.96
N CYS A 933 12.35 -36.59 -21.74
CA CYS A 933 12.98 -35.29 -21.76
C CYS A 933 12.83 -34.63 -23.13
N PHE A 934 12.80 -33.30 -23.16
CA PHE A 934 12.67 -32.53 -24.38
C PHE A 934 13.58 -31.30 -24.35
N LEU A 935 14.33 -31.09 -25.43
CA LEU A 935 15.16 -29.89 -25.59
C LEU A 935 14.32 -28.76 -26.21
N PRO A 936 14.05 -27.66 -25.49
CA PRO A 936 13.31 -26.53 -26.03
C PRO A 936 14.14 -25.71 -27.04
N GLU A 937 13.44 -24.94 -27.88
CA GLU A 937 14.04 -24.12 -28.93
C GLU A 937 14.89 -22.95 -28.42
N HIS A 938 14.70 -22.61 -27.15
CA HIS A 938 15.39 -21.56 -26.41
C HIS A 938 15.35 -21.96 -24.93
N ARG A 939 16.08 -21.27 -24.06
CA ARG A 939 15.99 -21.52 -22.62
C ARG A 939 14.56 -21.23 -22.15
N VAL A 940 13.95 -22.19 -21.46
CA VAL A 940 12.63 -22.03 -20.86
C VAL A 940 12.71 -22.34 -19.38
N VAL A 941 11.79 -21.77 -18.59
CA VAL A 941 11.56 -22.16 -17.21
C VAL A 941 10.13 -22.68 -17.12
N CYS A 942 10.00 -23.97 -16.82
CA CYS A 942 8.72 -24.63 -16.61
C CYS A 942 8.41 -24.69 -15.12
N ASP A 943 7.13 -24.79 -14.78
CA ASP A 943 6.70 -24.99 -13.41
C ASP A 943 6.94 -26.43 -12.97
N GLU A 944 7.39 -26.62 -11.73
CA GLU A 944 7.72 -27.95 -11.19
C GLU A 944 6.46 -28.81 -10.93
N GLU A 945 5.29 -28.17 -10.79
CA GLU A 945 4.01 -28.83 -10.54
C GLU A 945 2.97 -28.49 -11.64
N VAL A 946 2.65 -29.47 -12.48
CA VAL A 946 1.56 -29.34 -13.47
C VAL A 946 0.44 -30.30 -13.09
N ASN A 947 -0.68 -29.72 -12.64
CA ASN A 947 -1.87 -30.45 -12.22
C ASN A 947 -2.70 -30.86 -13.45
N TRP A 948 -2.26 -31.91 -14.14
CA TRP A 948 -3.09 -32.66 -15.08
C TRP A 948 -3.86 -33.75 -14.32
N HIS A 949 -4.78 -34.48 -14.97
CA HIS A 949 -5.51 -35.62 -14.35
C HIS A 949 -4.60 -36.67 -13.66
N HIS A 950 -3.29 -36.61 -13.87
CA HIS A 950 -2.24 -37.37 -13.19
C HIS A 950 -1.12 -36.44 -12.72
N PRO A 951 -0.51 -36.66 -11.53
CA PRO A 951 0.60 -35.87 -11.03
C PRO A 951 1.89 -36.16 -11.81
N PHE A 952 2.57 -35.11 -12.29
CA PHE A 952 3.89 -35.18 -12.93
C PHE A 952 4.94 -34.43 -12.11
N LEU A 953 6.13 -35.01 -11.98
CA LEU A 953 7.35 -34.33 -11.53
C LEU A 953 8.05 -33.75 -12.77
N ILE A 954 8.26 -32.44 -12.81
CA ILE A 954 8.93 -31.74 -13.91
C ILE A 954 10.24 -31.14 -13.40
N TRP A 955 11.33 -31.31 -14.14
CA TRP A 955 12.63 -30.71 -13.80
C TRP A 955 13.43 -30.33 -15.04
N GLU A 956 14.31 -29.33 -14.90
CA GLU A 956 15.36 -29.04 -15.87
C GLU A 956 16.59 -29.87 -15.47
N ASP A 957 17.13 -30.68 -16.38
CA ASP A 957 18.36 -31.43 -16.12
C ASP A 957 19.61 -30.57 -16.32
N HIS A 958 20.78 -31.13 -16.00
CA HIS A 958 22.08 -30.47 -16.14
C HIS A 958 22.43 -30.08 -17.59
N THR A 959 21.67 -30.57 -18.58
CA THR A 959 21.87 -30.29 -19.99
C THR A 959 20.74 -29.45 -20.58
N ASN A 960 19.92 -28.81 -19.73
CA ASN A 960 18.79 -27.93 -20.07
C ASN A 960 17.65 -28.62 -20.83
N HIS A 961 17.51 -29.94 -20.73
CA HIS A 961 16.29 -30.61 -21.15
C HIS A 961 15.23 -30.45 -20.07
N ILE A 962 13.98 -30.28 -20.52
CA ILE A 962 12.83 -30.33 -19.62
C ILE A 962 12.35 -31.77 -19.60
N CYS A 963 12.44 -32.39 -18.44
CA CYS A 963 12.06 -33.77 -18.21
C CYS A 963 10.76 -33.83 -17.41
N ALA A 964 9.95 -34.85 -17.67
CA ALA A 964 8.77 -35.15 -16.88
C ALA A 964 8.70 -36.64 -16.53
N ARG A 965 8.18 -36.94 -15.34
CA ARG A 965 7.89 -38.30 -14.86
C ARG A 965 6.52 -38.34 -14.19
N ARG A 966 5.73 -39.39 -14.45
CA ARG A 966 4.48 -39.62 -13.70
C ARG A 966 4.77 -40.09 -12.28
N MET A 967 4.01 -39.57 -11.32
CA MET A 967 4.16 -39.89 -9.90
C MET A 967 3.15 -40.94 -9.40
N ASP A 968 2.08 -41.19 -10.16
CA ASP A 968 0.98 -42.09 -9.78
C ASP A 968 1.19 -43.55 -10.21
N GLY A 969 2.31 -43.89 -10.85
CA GLY A 969 2.66 -45.27 -11.17
C GLY A 969 3.90 -45.41 -12.04
N ASN A 970 4.48 -46.63 -12.06
CA ASN A 970 5.66 -46.98 -12.84
C ASN A 970 5.36 -47.28 -14.33
N HIS A 971 4.26 -46.78 -14.87
CA HIS A 971 3.91 -46.99 -16.28
C HIS A 971 4.15 -45.71 -17.07
N GLY A 972 4.59 -45.86 -18.33
CA GLY A 972 4.69 -44.74 -19.26
C GLY A 972 3.34 -44.05 -19.49
N TRP A 973 3.33 -42.99 -20.29
CA TRP A 973 2.10 -42.32 -20.69
C TRP A 973 2.04 -42.22 -22.21
N THR A 974 0.87 -42.49 -22.77
CA THR A 974 0.68 -42.51 -24.23
C THR A 974 0.23 -41.15 -24.77
N GLY A 975 -0.28 -40.27 -23.92
CA GLY A 975 -0.72 -38.93 -24.30
C GLY A 975 0.44 -37.97 -24.61
N ASN A 976 0.22 -37.01 -25.51
CA ASN A 976 1.15 -35.91 -25.71
C ASN A 976 1.08 -34.94 -24.53
N LEU A 977 2.08 -34.97 -23.65
CA LEU A 977 2.25 -33.97 -22.61
C LEU A 977 2.80 -32.68 -23.24
N GLN A 978 2.08 -31.58 -23.06
CA GLN A 978 2.49 -30.24 -23.48
C GLN A 978 2.60 -29.35 -22.25
N LEU A 979 3.77 -28.76 -22.02
CA LEU A 979 4.02 -27.83 -20.92
C LEU A 979 4.05 -26.41 -21.45
N GLU A 980 3.34 -25.48 -20.80
CA GLU A 980 3.47 -24.05 -21.10
C GLU A 980 4.60 -23.49 -20.22
N CYS A 981 5.73 -23.13 -20.84
CA CYS A 981 6.93 -22.69 -20.13
C CYS A 981 7.29 -21.25 -20.50
N GLN A 982 7.88 -20.52 -19.56
CA GLN A 982 8.27 -19.13 -19.81
C GLN A 982 9.55 -19.08 -20.65
N LYS A 983 9.48 -18.40 -21.80
CA LYS A 983 10.66 -18.15 -22.64
C LYS A 983 11.62 -17.19 -21.94
N LYS A 984 12.88 -17.60 -21.79
CA LYS A 984 13.99 -16.74 -21.38
C LYS A 984 14.72 -16.20 -22.62
N GLU A 985 15.64 -15.25 -22.41
CA GLU A 985 16.44 -14.68 -23.49
C GLU A 985 17.13 -15.76 -24.34
N LYS A 986 17.17 -15.50 -25.65
CA LYS A 986 17.51 -16.47 -26.68
C LYS A 986 19.03 -16.72 -26.70
N ARG A 987 19.49 -17.70 -25.92
CA ARG A 987 20.91 -18.11 -25.88
C ARG A 987 21.29 -19.11 -26.97
N TRP A 988 20.36 -19.94 -27.43
CA TRP A 988 20.54 -20.92 -28.51
C TRP A 988 19.25 -21.08 -29.35
N THR A 989 19.37 -21.71 -30.51
CA THR A 989 18.30 -22.31 -31.32
C THR A 989 18.46 -23.82 -31.34
N ARG A 990 17.37 -24.57 -31.37
CA ARG A 990 17.44 -26.03 -31.52
C ARG A 990 17.70 -26.40 -32.97
N THR A 991 18.65 -27.29 -33.19
CA THR A 991 18.96 -27.90 -34.49
C THR A 991 18.84 -29.41 -34.41
N THR A 992 18.54 -30.06 -35.53
CA THR A 992 18.35 -31.51 -35.59
C THR A 992 19.52 -32.13 -36.33
N VAL A 993 20.18 -33.12 -35.71
CA VAL A 993 21.28 -33.87 -36.30
C VAL A 993 20.83 -35.31 -36.54
N THR A 994 20.91 -35.76 -37.80
CA THR A 994 20.56 -37.13 -38.19
C THR A 994 21.81 -37.96 -38.43
N ILE A 995 22.04 -38.93 -37.56
CA ILE A 995 23.08 -39.95 -37.62
C ILE A 995 22.43 -41.24 -38.14
N GLY A 996 22.52 -41.49 -39.46
CA GLY A 996 21.87 -42.66 -40.07
C GLY A 996 22.38 -44.01 -39.52
N ALA A 997 21.77 -45.12 -39.92
CA ALA A 997 22.15 -46.47 -39.51
C ALA A 997 23.66 -46.77 -39.66
N SER A 998 24.24 -47.55 -38.75
CA SER A 998 25.67 -47.87 -38.74
C SER A 998 25.89 -49.38 -38.74
N GLY A 999 26.81 -49.85 -39.59
CA GLY A 999 27.31 -51.24 -39.53
C GLY A 999 28.31 -51.49 -38.40
N GLY A 1000 28.85 -50.43 -37.77
CA GLY A 1000 29.81 -50.51 -36.66
C GLY A 1000 29.35 -49.75 -35.41
N ASN A 1001 30.08 -49.90 -34.31
CA ASN A 1001 29.68 -49.36 -32.99
C ASN A 1001 29.76 -47.83 -32.85
N GLU A 1002 30.34 -47.14 -33.82
CA GLU A 1002 30.46 -45.68 -33.84
C GLU A 1002 30.20 -45.16 -35.25
N LYS A 1003 29.55 -44.00 -35.34
CA LYS A 1003 29.33 -43.30 -36.61
C LYS A 1003 29.31 -41.80 -36.39
N CYS A 1004 29.96 -41.07 -37.28
CA CYS A 1004 30.06 -39.63 -37.25
C CYS A 1004 29.39 -39.00 -38.48
N VAL A 1005 28.81 -37.81 -38.31
CA VAL A 1005 28.25 -37.00 -39.39
C VAL A 1005 28.79 -35.57 -39.33
N ASP A 1006 29.06 -34.99 -40.49
CA ASP A 1006 29.45 -33.59 -40.63
C ASP A 1006 28.23 -32.68 -40.39
N VAL A 1007 28.40 -31.60 -39.62
CA VAL A 1007 27.30 -30.68 -39.29
C VAL A 1007 27.68 -29.25 -39.68
N PRO A 1008 26.84 -28.52 -40.44
CA PRO A 1008 27.11 -27.12 -40.78
C PRO A 1008 27.11 -26.24 -39.51
N ASN A 1009 27.94 -25.19 -39.47
CA ASN A 1009 28.10 -24.30 -38.31
C ASN A 1009 28.56 -24.97 -37.00
N GLN A 1010 29.39 -26.01 -37.08
CA GLN A 1010 29.90 -26.77 -35.92
C GLN A 1010 30.43 -25.96 -34.72
N GLU A 1011 31.07 -24.81 -34.94
CA GLU A 1011 31.55 -23.95 -33.84
C GLU A 1011 30.41 -23.39 -32.97
N LYS A 1012 29.19 -23.49 -33.47
CA LYS A 1012 27.96 -23.04 -32.83
C LYS A 1012 27.11 -24.19 -32.32
N ILE A 1013 27.41 -25.45 -32.67
CA ILE A 1013 26.55 -26.59 -32.32
C ILE A 1013 27.11 -27.36 -31.13
N GLN A 1014 26.29 -27.55 -30.11
CA GLN A 1014 26.58 -28.40 -28.95
C GLN A 1014 25.46 -29.43 -28.77
N CYS A 1015 25.81 -30.70 -28.84
CA CYS A 1015 24.90 -31.82 -28.58
C CYS A 1015 25.14 -32.34 -27.17
N ASP A 1016 24.08 -32.73 -26.49
CA ASP A 1016 24.19 -33.46 -25.23
C ASP A 1016 24.71 -34.88 -25.48
N TYR A 1017 25.60 -35.37 -24.61
CA TYR A 1017 26.13 -36.72 -24.67
C TYR A 1017 25.05 -37.79 -24.53
N LEU A 1018 23.92 -37.49 -23.87
CA LEU A 1018 22.76 -38.38 -23.74
C LEU A 1018 21.74 -38.23 -24.87
N ALA A 1019 21.92 -37.31 -25.82
CA ALA A 1019 20.87 -36.96 -26.80
C ALA A 1019 20.43 -38.14 -27.68
N GLY A 1020 21.23 -39.20 -27.76
CA GLY A 1020 20.90 -40.42 -28.52
C GLY A 1020 20.12 -41.49 -27.74
N ASN A 1021 19.94 -41.34 -26.43
CA ASN A 1021 19.21 -42.31 -25.62
C ASN A 1021 17.69 -42.23 -25.85
N PRO A 1022 16.93 -43.31 -25.57
CA PRO A 1022 15.49 -43.37 -25.82
C PRO A 1022 14.69 -42.22 -25.20
N GLU A 1023 15.14 -41.67 -24.06
CA GLU A 1023 14.48 -40.59 -23.32
C GLU A 1023 14.65 -39.21 -23.95
N TYR A 1024 15.70 -39.05 -24.78
CA TYR A 1024 16.17 -37.76 -25.30
C TYR A 1024 16.06 -37.66 -26.83
N ARG A 1025 16.12 -38.79 -27.53
CA ARG A 1025 16.16 -38.81 -29.00
C ARG A 1025 14.79 -38.57 -29.64
N LEU A 1026 14.81 -38.08 -30.88
CA LEU A 1026 13.60 -37.89 -31.70
C LEU A 1026 13.12 -39.18 -32.37
N SER A 1027 14.05 -40.09 -32.66
CA SER A 1027 13.77 -41.35 -33.34
C SER A 1027 12.92 -42.28 -32.48
N ASP A 1028 12.21 -43.19 -33.15
CA ASP A 1028 11.26 -44.13 -32.57
C ASP A 1028 11.72 -44.67 -31.19
N PRO A 1029 10.96 -44.42 -30.10
CA PRO A 1029 11.35 -44.84 -28.75
C PRO A 1029 11.33 -46.36 -28.54
N HIS A 1030 10.80 -47.17 -29.48
CA HIS A 1030 10.72 -48.63 -29.32
C HIS A 1030 12.08 -49.35 -29.34
N TRP A 1031 13.18 -48.69 -29.74
CA TRP A 1031 14.53 -49.28 -29.76
C TRP A 1031 15.24 -49.08 -28.41
N GLY A 1032 15.66 -50.14 -27.73
CA GLY A 1032 16.35 -50.04 -26.44
C GLY A 1032 17.79 -49.51 -26.49
N ASP A 1033 18.32 -49.18 -27.68
CA ASP A 1033 19.71 -48.78 -27.90
C ASP A 1033 20.06 -47.48 -27.15
N THR A 1034 21.24 -47.43 -26.52
CA THR A 1034 21.78 -46.25 -25.83
C THR A 1034 23.05 -45.76 -26.51
N PHE A 1035 23.31 -44.45 -26.48
CA PHE A 1035 24.42 -43.83 -27.21
C PHE A 1035 25.12 -42.78 -26.35
N ASN A 1036 26.45 -42.71 -26.51
CA ASN A 1036 27.25 -41.57 -26.14
C ASN A 1036 27.44 -40.67 -27.36
N ILE A 1037 27.03 -39.41 -27.26
CA ILE A 1037 27.24 -38.41 -28.31
C ILE A 1037 28.51 -37.59 -28.01
N GLU A 1038 29.46 -37.59 -28.93
CA GLU A 1038 30.73 -36.88 -28.81
C GLU A 1038 30.95 -35.95 -30.02
N HIS A 1039 31.64 -34.83 -29.80
CA HIS A 1039 32.08 -33.94 -30.88
C HIS A 1039 33.56 -34.24 -31.18
N LYS A 1040 33.86 -34.78 -32.36
CA LYS A 1040 35.22 -35.12 -32.81
C LYS A 1040 35.50 -34.47 -34.15
N ASP A 1041 36.59 -33.71 -34.28
CA ASP A 1041 37.09 -33.17 -35.54
C ASP A 1041 35.97 -32.68 -36.48
N ASN A 1042 35.16 -31.73 -36.00
CA ASN A 1042 34.08 -31.11 -36.77
C ASN A 1042 32.86 -32.00 -37.08
N LYS A 1043 32.77 -33.17 -36.44
CA LYS A 1043 31.68 -34.13 -36.60
C LYS A 1043 30.99 -34.39 -35.28
N VAL A 1044 29.70 -34.70 -35.37
CA VAL A 1044 28.94 -35.28 -34.26
C VAL A 1044 28.98 -36.79 -34.42
N CYS A 1045 29.55 -37.47 -33.44
CA CYS A 1045 29.71 -38.92 -33.40
C CYS A 1045 28.74 -39.52 -32.38
N ALA A 1046 28.02 -40.57 -32.77
CA ALA A 1046 27.31 -41.43 -31.84
C ALA A 1046 28.06 -42.74 -31.70
N ARG A 1047 28.35 -43.13 -30.46
CA ARG A 1047 28.86 -44.45 -30.12
C ARG A 1047 27.83 -45.18 -29.30
N ARG A 1048 27.40 -46.34 -29.75
CA ARG A 1048 26.43 -47.15 -29.00
C ARG A 1048 27.09 -47.71 -27.73
N THR A 1049 26.35 -47.70 -26.62
CA THR A 1049 26.88 -48.04 -25.27
C THR A 1049 26.30 -49.34 -24.71
N ASP A 1050 25.15 -49.80 -25.20
CA ASP A 1050 24.52 -51.07 -24.78
C ASP A 1050 25.00 -52.29 -25.58
N SER A 1051 25.67 -52.09 -26.71
CA SER A 1051 26.20 -53.15 -27.57
C SER A 1051 27.54 -52.74 -28.20
N HIS A 1052 28.25 -53.73 -28.73
CA HIS A 1052 29.47 -53.52 -29.53
C HIS A 1052 29.20 -53.62 -31.05
N GLY A 1053 27.96 -53.93 -31.44
CA GLY A 1053 27.53 -54.02 -32.83
C GLY A 1053 27.05 -52.68 -33.40
N GLY A 1054 26.71 -52.69 -34.69
CA GLY A 1054 26.02 -51.58 -35.34
C GLY A 1054 24.59 -51.34 -34.83
N TRP A 1055 23.87 -50.41 -35.47
CA TRP A 1055 22.46 -50.16 -35.22
C TRP A 1055 21.72 -49.93 -36.55
N GLY A 1056 20.49 -50.42 -36.62
CA GLY A 1056 19.65 -50.33 -37.84
C GLY A 1056 18.85 -49.03 -37.96
N MET A 1057 18.68 -48.27 -36.88
CA MET A 1057 17.84 -47.07 -36.90
C MET A 1057 18.56 -45.82 -37.43
N HIS A 1058 17.78 -44.88 -37.98
CA HIS A 1058 18.27 -43.54 -38.28
C HIS A 1058 18.18 -42.68 -37.03
N LEU A 1059 19.25 -42.66 -36.24
CA LEU A 1059 19.34 -41.91 -34.99
C LEU A 1059 19.23 -40.41 -35.28
N THR A 1060 18.19 -39.77 -34.76
CA THR A 1060 17.93 -38.33 -34.93
C THR A 1060 17.89 -37.70 -33.56
N ILE A 1061 18.74 -36.70 -33.33
CA ILE A 1061 18.95 -36.06 -32.04
C ILE A 1061 18.79 -34.54 -32.14
N HIS A 1062 18.47 -33.92 -31.01
CA HIS A 1062 18.45 -32.47 -30.88
C HIS A 1062 19.76 -31.94 -30.32
N CYS A 1063 20.24 -30.85 -30.90
CA CYS A 1063 21.43 -30.12 -30.44
C CYS A 1063 21.12 -28.62 -30.32
N LYS A 1064 21.95 -27.92 -29.56
CA LYS A 1064 21.88 -26.46 -29.37
C LYS A 1064 22.78 -25.77 -30.38
N GLU A 1065 22.25 -24.82 -31.15
CA GLU A 1065 22.99 -23.92 -32.04
C GLU A 1065 23.04 -22.51 -31.42
N TYR A 1066 24.21 -22.03 -31.05
CA TYR A 1066 24.41 -20.71 -30.45
C TYR A 1066 24.52 -19.62 -31.53
N SER A 1067 24.07 -18.39 -31.27
CA SER A 1067 24.19 -17.30 -32.26
C SER A 1067 25.63 -16.83 -32.48
N TYR A 1068 26.51 -17.11 -31.51
CA TYR A 1068 27.93 -16.74 -31.43
C TYR A 1068 28.81 -18.01 -31.36
N SER A 1069 30.10 -17.90 -31.68
CA SER A 1069 31.00 -19.06 -31.68
C SER A 1069 31.24 -19.52 -30.23
N ILE A 1070 31.14 -20.83 -29.97
CA ILE A 1070 31.41 -21.40 -28.64
C ILE A 1070 32.86 -21.10 -28.21
N ARG A 1071 33.78 -20.97 -29.16
CA ARG A 1071 35.18 -20.58 -28.89
C ARG A 1071 35.29 -19.21 -28.24
N GLU A 1072 34.51 -18.23 -28.69
CA GLU A 1072 34.51 -16.88 -28.11
C GLU A 1072 34.05 -16.88 -26.64
N ILE A 1073 33.14 -17.78 -26.25
CA ILE A 1073 32.66 -17.91 -24.86
C ILE A 1073 33.74 -18.48 -23.95
N ILE A 1074 34.47 -19.48 -24.44
CA ILE A 1074 35.53 -20.16 -23.70
C ILE A 1074 36.78 -19.28 -23.61
N GLU A 1075 37.00 -18.40 -24.59
CA GLU A 1075 38.17 -17.51 -24.66
C GLU A 1075 37.96 -16.14 -23.99
N ALA A 1076 36.73 -15.62 -23.89
CA ALA A 1076 36.45 -14.33 -23.23
C ALA A 1076 36.98 -14.21 -21.78
N PRO A 1077 36.90 -15.24 -20.91
CA PRO A 1077 37.50 -15.17 -19.58
C PRO A 1077 39.04 -15.11 -19.61
N LYS A 1078 39.67 -15.65 -20.65
CA LYS A 1078 41.14 -15.68 -20.80
C LYS A 1078 41.70 -14.32 -21.23
N GLU A 1079 40.97 -13.60 -22.07
CA GLU A 1079 41.29 -12.21 -22.46
C GLU A 1079 41.20 -11.27 -21.25
N VAL A 1080 40.14 -11.39 -20.43
CA VAL A 1080 40.00 -10.62 -19.18
C VAL A 1080 41.11 -10.97 -18.17
N ALA A 1081 41.47 -12.25 -18.05
CA ALA A 1081 42.59 -12.66 -17.22
C ALA A 1081 43.93 -12.10 -17.72
N LYS A 1082 44.13 -12.03 -19.04
CA LYS A 1082 45.33 -11.44 -19.65
C LYS A 1082 45.41 -9.94 -19.41
N GLU A 1083 44.30 -9.20 -19.53
CA GLU A 1083 44.22 -7.76 -19.25
C GLU A 1083 44.48 -7.45 -17.77
N VAL A 1084 43.96 -8.26 -16.85
CA VAL A 1084 44.27 -8.17 -15.41
C VAL A 1084 45.75 -8.45 -15.15
N THR A 1085 46.34 -9.43 -15.86
CA THR A 1085 47.76 -9.78 -15.70
C THR A 1085 48.67 -8.66 -16.24
N GLU A 1086 48.35 -8.07 -17.39
CA GLU A 1086 49.09 -6.93 -17.95
C GLU A 1086 48.98 -5.68 -17.06
N THR A 1087 47.82 -5.45 -16.44
CA THR A 1087 47.62 -4.36 -15.47
C THR A 1087 48.46 -4.57 -14.20
N ILE A 1088 48.60 -5.82 -13.74
CA ILE A 1088 49.47 -6.18 -12.60
C ILE A 1088 50.96 -5.98 -12.94
N VAL A 1089 51.36 -6.27 -14.19
CA VAL A 1089 52.74 -6.06 -14.66
C VAL A 1089 53.09 -4.58 -14.77
N GLN A 1090 52.13 -3.72 -15.15
CA GLN A 1090 52.34 -2.27 -15.27
C GLN A 1090 52.41 -1.54 -13.92
N ASN A 1091 51.88 -2.10 -12.83
CA ASN A 1091 51.95 -1.49 -11.50
C ASN A 1091 52.30 -2.50 -10.38
N PRO A 1092 53.56 -3.00 -10.35
CA PRO A 1092 53.99 -4.04 -9.42
C PRO A 1092 54.03 -3.58 -7.96
N GLU A 1093 54.11 -2.27 -7.69
CA GLU A 1093 54.05 -1.73 -6.33
C GLU A 1093 52.64 -1.77 -5.73
N ALA A 1094 51.61 -1.45 -6.53
CA ALA A 1094 50.22 -1.58 -6.10
C ALA A 1094 49.85 -3.04 -5.80
N ALA A 1095 50.29 -3.97 -6.64
CA ALA A 1095 50.09 -5.41 -6.44
C ALA A 1095 50.81 -5.93 -5.18
N LYS A 1096 52.06 -5.49 -4.92
CA LYS A 1096 52.80 -5.82 -3.69
C LYS A 1096 52.10 -5.28 -2.43
N LYS A 1097 51.51 -4.08 -2.50
CA LYS A 1097 50.77 -3.48 -1.39
C LYS A 1097 49.45 -4.22 -1.11
N ALA A 1098 48.74 -4.64 -2.16
CA ALA A 1098 47.55 -5.48 -2.05
C ALA A 1098 47.88 -6.87 -1.46
N ALA A 1099 48.92 -7.55 -1.96
CA ALA A 1099 49.36 -8.85 -1.46
C ALA A 1099 49.83 -8.79 0.00
N LYS A 1100 50.54 -7.74 0.42
CA LYS A 1100 50.89 -7.52 1.85
C LYS A 1100 49.65 -7.34 2.72
N THR A 1101 48.61 -6.69 2.20
CA THR A 1101 47.35 -6.46 2.93
C THR A 1101 46.55 -7.75 3.06
N THR A 1102 46.48 -8.55 1.99
CA THR A 1102 45.81 -9.87 1.99
C THR A 1102 46.54 -10.88 2.88
N ALA A 1103 47.88 -10.91 2.86
CA ALA A 1103 48.67 -11.78 3.74
C ALA A 1103 48.55 -11.39 5.23
N LYS A 1104 48.39 -10.08 5.53
CA LYS A 1104 48.12 -9.60 6.89
C LYS A 1104 46.72 -9.99 7.36
N ASN A 1105 45.73 -9.97 6.47
CA ASN A 1105 44.36 -10.37 6.77
C ASN A 1105 44.23 -11.89 6.95
N MET A 1106 44.94 -12.70 6.15
CA MET A 1106 44.98 -14.16 6.33
C MET A 1106 45.66 -14.55 7.65
N ARG A 1107 46.77 -13.91 8.04
CA ARG A 1107 47.41 -14.17 9.35
C ARG A 1107 46.53 -13.85 10.55
N ASN A 1108 45.63 -12.87 10.41
CA ASN A 1108 44.66 -12.54 11.46
C ASN A 1108 43.48 -13.53 11.50
N ALA A 1109 43.07 -14.09 10.35
CA ALA A 1109 42.04 -15.13 10.28
C ALA A 1109 42.52 -16.47 10.85
N THR A 1110 43.79 -16.85 10.66
CA THR A 1110 44.35 -18.10 11.19
C THR A 1110 44.61 -18.07 12.71
N ARG A 1111 44.57 -16.89 13.35
CA ARG A 1111 44.75 -16.75 14.81
C ARG A 1111 43.47 -16.88 15.61
N LEU A 1112 42.31 -16.91 14.96
CA LEU A 1112 40.97 -17.00 15.58
C LEU A 1112 40.40 -18.42 15.60
N THR A 1113 41.06 -19.40 14.96
CA THR A 1113 40.57 -20.79 14.85
C THR A 1113 41.38 -21.82 15.66
N SER A 1114 42.33 -21.40 16.51
CA SER A 1114 43.20 -22.31 17.27
C SER A 1114 42.95 -22.35 18.78
N GLN A 1115 41.71 -22.13 19.25
CA GLN A 1115 41.41 -22.11 20.69
C GLN A 1115 40.23 -22.97 21.15
N SER A 1116 39.80 -23.95 20.36
CA SER A 1116 38.87 -24.99 20.84
C SER A 1116 39.08 -26.26 20.01
N PHE A 1117 39.48 -27.34 20.68
CA PHE A 1117 39.56 -28.76 20.29
C PHE A 1117 40.92 -29.39 20.62
N LEU A 1118 41.05 -29.78 21.89
CA LEU A 1118 41.92 -30.86 22.35
C LEU A 1118 41.03 -31.82 23.14
N LEU A 1119 40.82 -33.04 22.63
CA LEU A 1119 40.73 -34.33 23.36
C LEU A 1119 40.25 -35.47 22.40
N LEU A 1120 41.23 -36.19 21.82
CA LEU A 1120 41.36 -37.66 21.53
C LEU A 1120 40.25 -38.49 20.80
N PRO A 1121 40.60 -39.65 20.18
CA PRO A 1121 41.70 -39.91 19.25
C PRO A 1121 41.25 -40.62 17.93
N ALA A 1122 42.11 -40.52 16.92
CA ALA A 1122 41.94 -41.13 15.60
C ALA A 1122 42.47 -42.58 15.55
N ALA A 1123 41.78 -43.43 14.77
CA ALA A 1123 42.36 -44.59 14.11
C ALA A 1123 42.27 -44.40 12.59
N ALA A 1124 43.35 -44.82 11.92
CA ALA A 1124 43.70 -44.69 10.51
C ALA A 1124 42.63 -45.24 9.52
N ASP A 1125 42.64 -45.05 8.21
CA ASP A 1125 43.63 -44.62 7.22
C ASP A 1125 42.85 -44.46 5.89
N LYS A 1126 43.20 -43.48 5.05
CA LYS A 1126 43.36 -43.59 3.57
C LYS A 1126 43.19 -42.27 2.83
N LYS A 1127 44.25 -41.99 2.06
CA LYS A 1127 44.44 -40.98 1.03
C LYS A 1127 43.57 -41.29 -0.20
N GLU A 1128 43.01 -40.26 -0.84
CA GLU A 1128 43.34 -39.81 -2.20
C GLU A 1128 42.43 -38.65 -2.65
N CYS A 1129 42.88 -37.90 -3.65
CA CYS A 1129 42.27 -36.74 -4.31
C CYS A 1129 42.56 -35.35 -3.71
N PHE A 1130 43.71 -34.79 -4.08
CA PHE A 1130 43.85 -33.34 -4.27
C PHE A 1130 44.79 -33.07 -5.44
N TRP A 1131 44.28 -33.19 -6.67
CA TRP A 1131 44.83 -32.50 -7.84
C TRP A 1131 43.68 -32.18 -8.79
N LEU A 1132 43.71 -30.96 -9.33
CA LEU A 1132 42.83 -30.34 -10.33
C LEU A 1132 41.56 -29.65 -9.80
N CYS A 1133 41.70 -28.36 -9.48
CA CYS A 1133 41.05 -27.29 -10.25
C CYS A 1133 41.67 -25.92 -9.87
N THR A 1134 42.62 -25.49 -10.70
CA THR A 1134 42.73 -24.09 -11.16
C THR A 1134 42.11 -24.03 -12.54
#